data_AF-M1J1J0-F1
#
_entry.id   AF-M1J1J0-F1
#
_cell.length_a   1.000
_cell.length_b   1.000
_cell.length_c   1.000
_cell.angle_alpha   90.00
_cell.angle_beta   90.00
_cell.angle_gamma   90.00
#
_symmetry.space_group_name_H-M   'P 1'
#
loop_
_entity.id
_entity.type
_entity.pdbx_description
1 polymer ?
#
loop_
_entity_poly.entity_id
_entity_poly.type
_entity_poly.pdbx_seq_one_letter_code
_entity_poly.pdbx_strand_id
1 'polypeptide(L)'
;MKVVLVLSIFVISILSVLALAQTGNVSVNFNVTSNGYVTIYLSGLPSSDDVILHWGVQPGPQSSWTQVYDTPMTWNGNNFSATIGPFQNGTWIGWVFHDNTTNTWINYDNHPFWNWNLEVNPPVVGITYATVLSNGSILITTIGRAPDDIVVHYGIASGPQTGLPWSNITDVTMVYNPLWGNYTAVIGPFPNGTWVQWVYHDLTENKYYSNNGQNFAIQVIYTFLTITGGNYDKYVYTINQNGKIFLTVDNKLNSPVNVNIVVNIQNNQLSYNGITLNPGQNNITLPFTASFSQGVYYPVVDLYYSNSLQGTFNLPQLIVLNTTGKRPISLVIVWNMHQPLYLSPQGVWEQPWVWVHTGQDFYWNSSLVGAYELQALLINKYNVSVTIDFTPVLLYQWLTILSQTNPKFASGINVNVTHDTQAVNYTLNLYRSLAQEGKVEVLTVPFYHPLQPIILDNGWWSDDLAQILMGIQMTRQVFNVSPAGTWTPEQAFNMGLITLYNQTGIRYTILDQDAYLPYVTVVSGNTNPYQPFEVLNSLGQSTIVLFRDTALSNQFSFQFFSQPPQLTAQQLIQELAMIYMNNPGGVVTVAFDGENPLIFNPSTGPQDLNAIYQALSQYQGSWLITQTASQAIATHKPYSVITNLPETSWNLNLNYWNNGNPGKIEIWKSVATAREYLVALTKAVGLNLSPVVNLPPSISPNSTNPIATLWNYLYVAEGSDWTWQTGPPSNGPSWFMYQALNYTNAIISTVNQMFSKITLTKANIDGHKLKLTFMNGLNYTLNLVLVVSSGNYNTSYNIVLNPGRNDISVNLPKSVNSVNVYLYSPVTPQDVGASPIPLFSYGFLIHSYSVNSDGSNSSMLTLIVIAGALIIPVLGLTVRRFLK
;
A
#
# COMPACT_ATOMS: atom_id res chain seq x y z
N MET A 1 -15.33 32.23 -15.26
CA MET A 1 -15.53 30.90 -15.87
C MET A 1 -15.05 29.76 -14.94
N LYS A 2 -15.42 29.82 -13.65
CA LYS A 2 -15.13 28.81 -12.61
C LYS A 2 -16.36 28.56 -11.68
N VAL A 3 -17.57 28.83 -12.18
CA VAL A 3 -18.85 28.61 -11.46
C VAL A 3 -19.71 27.54 -12.17
N VAL A 4 -19.22 26.95 -13.24
CA VAL A 4 -20.02 26.10 -14.15
C VAL A 4 -20.11 24.62 -13.69
N LEU A 5 -19.48 24.22 -12.58
CA LEU A 5 -19.34 22.79 -12.24
C LEU A 5 -20.16 22.27 -11.05
N VAL A 6 -21.05 23.08 -10.43
CA VAL A 6 -21.75 22.65 -9.19
C VAL A 6 -23.27 22.42 -9.36
N LEU A 7 -23.86 22.75 -10.51
CA LEU A 7 -25.32 22.68 -10.71
C LEU A 7 -25.84 21.35 -11.31
N SER A 8 -25.00 20.33 -11.48
CA SER A 8 -25.38 19.07 -12.15
C SER A 8 -25.81 17.94 -11.20
N ILE A 9 -25.90 18.20 -9.90
CA ILE A 9 -26.39 17.23 -8.91
C ILE A 9 -27.66 17.82 -8.29
N PHE A 10 -28.71 16.99 -8.16
CA PHE A 10 -29.99 17.26 -7.49
C PHE A 10 -31.16 17.80 -8.34
N VAL A 11 -31.70 16.91 -9.18
CA VAL A 11 -33.10 16.98 -9.67
C VAL A 11 -34.06 16.18 -8.76
N ILE A 12 -33.55 15.48 -7.73
CA ILE A 12 -34.35 14.51 -6.95
C ILE A 12 -35.11 15.14 -5.75
N SER A 13 -34.83 16.37 -5.33
CA SER A 13 -35.50 16.98 -4.16
C SER A 13 -36.67 17.92 -4.47
N ILE A 14 -37.08 18.08 -5.74
CA ILE A 14 -38.03 19.15 -6.13
C ILE A 14 -39.48 18.66 -6.27
N LEU A 15 -39.73 17.34 -6.33
CA LEU A 15 -41.10 16.79 -6.48
C LEU A 15 -41.89 16.67 -5.17
N SER A 16 -41.34 17.11 -4.04
CA SER A 16 -42.04 17.18 -2.75
C SER A 16 -42.50 18.59 -2.36
N VAL A 17 -42.33 19.61 -3.21
CA VAL A 17 -42.71 21.00 -2.89
C VAL A 17 -43.90 21.48 -3.72
N LEU A 18 -44.98 20.69 -3.69
CA LEU A 18 -46.34 21.16 -3.99
C LEU A 18 -47.26 20.75 -2.85
N ALA A 19 -46.81 21.03 -1.64
CA ALA A 19 -47.66 21.31 -0.52
C ALA A 19 -47.15 22.64 0.04
N LEU A 20 -48.05 23.54 0.39
CA LEU A 20 -47.75 24.58 1.37
C LEU A 20 -46.96 23.91 2.49
N ALA A 21 -45.66 24.21 2.60
CA ALA A 21 -44.82 23.71 3.68
C ALA A 21 -45.26 24.42 4.96
N GLN A 22 -46.39 23.98 5.52
CA GLN A 22 -46.61 23.97 6.95
C GLN A 22 -45.77 22.84 7.52
N THR A 23 -44.45 23.05 7.63
CA THR A 23 -43.56 22.20 8.42
C THR A 23 -43.10 23.00 9.63
N GLY A 24 -43.82 22.84 10.74
CA GLY A 24 -43.35 23.22 12.09
C GLY A 24 -43.41 24.71 12.44
N ASN A 25 -44.62 25.21 12.74
CA ASN A 25 -44.97 26.41 13.52
C ASN A 25 -44.35 27.78 13.19
N VAL A 26 -43.26 27.91 12.44
CA VAL A 26 -42.61 29.21 12.14
C VAL A 26 -42.69 29.60 10.66
N SER A 27 -42.83 30.90 10.39
CA SER A 27 -42.85 31.46 9.04
C SER A 27 -41.85 32.61 8.94
N VAL A 28 -41.04 32.59 7.88
CA VAL A 28 -39.99 33.59 7.63
C VAL A 28 -40.34 34.41 6.41
N ASN A 29 -40.36 35.72 6.58
CA ASN A 29 -40.51 36.69 5.49
C ASN A 29 -39.39 37.71 5.56
N PHE A 30 -39.12 38.41 4.47
CA PHE A 30 -38.16 39.51 4.48
C PHE A 30 -38.56 40.58 3.48
N ASN A 31 -38.04 41.79 3.69
CA ASN A 31 -38.16 42.89 2.75
C ASN A 31 -36.77 43.47 2.45
N VAL A 32 -36.57 43.93 1.22
CA VAL A 32 -35.30 44.49 0.75
C VAL A 32 -35.56 45.91 0.26
N THR A 33 -34.79 46.86 0.77
CA THR A 33 -34.86 48.25 0.32
C THR A 33 -33.89 48.48 -0.84
N SER A 34 -34.18 49.48 -1.68
CA SER A 34 -33.29 49.89 -2.78
C SER A 34 -31.90 50.34 -2.33
N ASN A 35 -31.75 50.75 -1.06
CA ASN A 35 -30.48 51.16 -0.44
C ASN A 35 -29.72 49.98 0.21
N GLY A 36 -30.18 48.74 0.04
CA GLY A 36 -29.47 47.53 0.48
C GLY A 36 -29.73 47.11 1.93
N TYR A 37 -30.71 47.68 2.62
CA TYR A 37 -31.17 47.14 3.92
C TYR A 37 -32.11 45.97 3.71
N VAL A 38 -31.93 44.92 4.52
CA VAL A 38 -32.79 43.74 4.56
C VAL A 38 -33.44 43.65 5.94
N THR A 39 -34.77 43.65 5.98
CA THR A 39 -35.55 43.42 7.21
C THR A 39 -36.10 42.01 7.19
N ILE A 40 -35.69 41.17 8.14
CA ILE A 40 -36.11 39.77 8.26
C ILE A 40 -37.14 39.66 9.37
N TYR A 41 -38.20 38.89 9.12
CA TYR A 41 -39.31 38.63 10.02
C TYR A 41 -39.41 37.13 10.29
N LEU A 42 -39.56 36.76 11.57
CA LEU A 42 -39.83 35.41 12.02
C LEU A 42 -41.12 35.41 12.85
N SER A 43 -42.13 34.67 12.41
CA SER A 43 -43.37 34.44 13.16
C SER A 43 -43.44 33.01 13.66
N GLY A 44 -44.32 32.73 14.62
CA GLY A 44 -44.54 31.37 15.14
C GLY A 44 -43.90 31.02 16.46
N LEU A 45 -43.06 31.92 17.00
CA LEU A 45 -42.49 31.82 18.34
C LEU A 45 -43.27 32.68 19.35
N PRO A 46 -43.35 32.28 20.63
CA PRO A 46 -43.85 33.12 21.71
C PRO A 46 -43.17 34.50 21.76
N SER A 47 -43.97 35.55 22.00
CA SER A 47 -43.46 36.94 22.08
C SER A 47 -42.50 37.20 23.25
N SER A 48 -42.41 36.27 24.20
CA SER A 48 -41.50 36.32 25.34
C SER A 48 -40.09 35.79 25.03
N ASP A 49 -39.88 35.16 23.87
CA ASP A 49 -38.62 34.47 23.59
C ASP A 49 -37.49 35.42 23.23
N ASP A 50 -36.26 35.05 23.58
CA ASP A 50 -35.04 35.76 23.18
C ASP A 50 -34.49 35.13 21.90
N VAL A 51 -34.67 35.83 20.78
CA VAL A 51 -34.36 35.31 19.44
C VAL A 51 -33.22 36.09 18.81
N ILE A 52 -32.18 35.37 18.38
CA ILE A 52 -31.05 35.90 17.64
C ILE A 52 -31.17 35.52 16.16
N LEU A 53 -31.03 36.52 15.29
CA LEU A 53 -30.76 36.32 13.88
C LEU A 53 -29.25 36.08 13.72
N HIS A 54 -28.86 34.85 13.39
CA HIS A 54 -27.48 34.48 13.10
C HIS A 54 -27.28 34.49 11.59
N TRP A 55 -26.41 35.36 11.09
CA TRP A 55 -26.30 35.60 9.65
C TRP A 55 -24.88 35.87 9.18
N GLY A 56 -24.63 35.71 7.88
CA GLY A 56 -23.34 35.96 7.28
C GLY A 56 -23.37 36.32 5.81
N VAL A 57 -22.26 36.89 5.32
CA VAL A 57 -22.01 37.13 3.89
C VAL A 57 -21.40 35.87 3.30
N GLN A 58 -21.77 35.50 2.08
CA GLN A 58 -21.31 34.28 1.43
C GLN A 58 -21.01 34.51 -0.05
N PRO A 59 -20.15 33.70 -0.70
CA PRO A 59 -19.87 33.83 -2.15
C PRO A 59 -21.03 33.44 -3.07
N GLY A 60 -22.04 32.75 -2.52
CA GLY A 60 -23.22 32.23 -3.19
C GLY A 60 -24.11 31.45 -2.21
N PRO A 61 -25.32 31.02 -2.62
CA PRO A 61 -26.24 30.32 -1.73
C PRO A 61 -25.62 29.04 -1.16
N GLN A 62 -25.90 28.75 0.12
CA GLN A 62 -25.38 27.60 0.88
C GLN A 62 -23.84 27.47 0.96
N SER A 63 -23.09 28.52 0.61
CA SER A 63 -21.64 28.52 0.74
C SER A 63 -21.21 28.84 2.17
N SER A 64 -19.97 28.51 2.53
CA SER A 64 -19.41 28.92 3.82
C SER A 64 -19.45 30.44 3.98
N TRP A 65 -19.91 30.91 5.13
CA TRP A 65 -19.99 32.34 5.43
C TRP A 65 -18.59 32.92 5.61
N THR A 66 -18.29 33.98 4.88
CA THR A 66 -17.01 34.71 4.96
C THR A 66 -16.94 35.58 6.21
N GLN A 67 -18.09 36.03 6.70
CA GLN A 67 -18.25 36.84 7.90
C GLN A 67 -19.54 36.43 8.58
N VAL A 68 -19.54 36.37 9.92
CA VAL A 68 -20.66 35.88 10.73
C VAL A 68 -21.01 36.92 11.78
N TYR A 69 -22.31 37.15 11.97
CA TYR A 69 -22.86 38.16 12.85
C TYR A 69 -24.10 37.63 13.57
N ASP A 70 -24.30 38.12 14.78
CA ASP A 70 -25.52 37.91 15.57
C ASP A 70 -26.26 39.24 15.71
N THR A 71 -27.56 39.23 15.44
CA THR A 71 -28.41 40.42 15.58
C THR A 71 -29.65 40.06 16.40
N PRO A 72 -29.82 40.62 17.61
CA PRO A 72 -31.03 40.40 18.40
C PRO A 72 -32.27 40.84 17.62
N MET A 73 -33.29 39.99 17.60
CA MET A 73 -34.57 40.29 16.97
C MET A 73 -35.51 40.93 18.00
N THR A 74 -36.30 41.90 17.55
CA THR A 74 -37.30 42.57 18.41
C THR A 74 -38.71 42.14 18.02
N TRP A 75 -39.54 41.85 19.03
CA TRP A 75 -40.96 41.58 18.83
C TRP A 75 -41.70 42.86 18.43
N ASN A 76 -42.29 42.88 17.25
CA ASN A 76 -42.97 44.06 16.70
C ASN A 76 -44.50 44.06 16.90
N GLY A 77 -45.02 43.14 17.73
CA GLY A 77 -46.45 42.95 17.95
C GLY A 77 -47.01 41.71 17.25
N ASN A 78 -46.44 41.34 16.10
CA ASN A 78 -46.88 40.19 15.31
C ASN A 78 -45.74 39.17 15.07
N ASN A 79 -44.52 39.64 14.81
CA ASN A 79 -43.35 38.83 14.47
C ASN A 79 -42.10 39.33 15.23
N PHE A 80 -41.10 38.46 15.40
CA PHE A 80 -39.73 38.92 15.64
C PHE A 80 -39.17 39.54 14.38
N SER A 81 -38.46 40.66 14.50
CA SER A 81 -37.84 41.34 13.35
C SER A 81 -36.46 41.90 13.64
N ALA A 82 -35.59 41.85 12.62
CA ALA A 82 -34.27 42.50 12.64
C ALA A 82 -33.98 43.10 11.28
N THR A 83 -33.32 44.27 11.26
CA THR A 83 -32.85 44.90 10.02
C THR A 83 -31.33 44.87 9.99
N ILE A 84 -30.78 44.34 8.90
CA ILE A 84 -29.34 44.16 8.67
C ILE A 84 -28.92 44.87 7.38
N GLY A 85 -27.65 45.25 7.28
CA GLY A 85 -27.10 46.04 6.18
C GLY A 85 -26.75 47.49 6.58
N PRO A 86 -26.51 48.38 5.59
CA PRO A 86 -26.78 48.19 4.17
C PRO A 86 -25.73 47.32 3.48
N PHE A 87 -26.17 46.46 2.58
CA PHE A 87 -25.29 45.65 1.73
C PHE A 87 -25.10 46.30 0.36
N GLN A 88 -23.96 46.03 -0.28
CA GLN A 88 -23.78 46.39 -1.69
C GLN A 88 -24.70 45.52 -2.56
N ASN A 89 -25.25 46.09 -3.64
CA ASN A 89 -26.05 45.34 -4.60
C ASN A 89 -25.25 44.14 -5.15
N GLY A 90 -25.86 42.96 -5.18
CA GLY A 90 -25.22 41.68 -5.52
C GLY A 90 -24.54 40.96 -4.35
N THR A 91 -24.63 41.49 -3.12
CA THR A 91 -24.12 40.77 -1.94
C THR A 91 -25.03 39.59 -1.61
N TRP A 92 -24.47 38.39 -1.56
CA TRP A 92 -25.16 37.22 -1.06
C TRP A 92 -25.06 37.16 0.46
N ILE A 93 -26.22 37.01 1.10
CA ILE A 93 -26.34 36.81 2.54
C ILE A 93 -27.06 35.49 2.82
N GLY A 94 -26.69 34.85 3.92
CA GLY A 94 -27.34 33.66 4.47
C GLY A 94 -27.67 33.87 5.94
N TRP A 95 -28.77 33.29 6.42
CA TRP A 95 -29.14 33.37 7.84
C TRP A 95 -29.88 32.14 8.35
N VAL A 96 -29.83 31.97 9.67
CA VAL A 96 -30.62 31.06 10.50
C VAL A 96 -31.02 31.78 11.78
N PHE A 97 -31.81 31.14 12.63
CA PHE A 97 -32.23 31.71 13.91
C PHE A 97 -31.78 30.83 15.07
N HIS A 98 -31.45 31.45 16.18
CA HIS A 98 -31.20 30.77 17.45
C HIS A 98 -32.16 31.33 18.50
N ASP A 99 -32.99 30.46 19.05
CA ASP A 99 -33.85 30.77 20.19
C ASP A 99 -33.06 30.45 21.47
N ASN A 100 -32.63 31.50 22.18
CA ASN A 100 -31.88 31.38 23.42
C ASN A 100 -32.74 30.86 24.58
N THR A 101 -34.06 31.07 24.53
CA THR A 101 -34.98 30.60 25.58
C THR A 101 -35.03 29.08 25.61
N THR A 102 -35.12 28.44 24.45
CA THR A 102 -35.17 26.98 24.33
C THR A 102 -33.82 26.34 23.98
N ASN A 103 -32.81 27.17 23.67
CA ASN A 103 -31.51 26.77 23.14
C ASN A 103 -31.61 25.93 21.85
N THR A 104 -32.46 26.36 20.91
CA THR A 104 -32.76 25.64 19.68
C THR A 104 -32.34 26.43 18.44
N TRP A 105 -31.67 25.76 17.50
CA TRP A 105 -31.37 26.32 16.18
C TRP A 105 -32.50 26.05 15.19
N ILE A 106 -32.99 27.10 14.55
CA ILE A 106 -34.03 27.05 13.55
C ILE A 106 -33.37 27.25 12.18
N ASN A 107 -33.25 26.16 11.44
CA ASN A 107 -32.69 26.11 10.10
C ASN A 107 -33.81 26.01 9.06
N TYR A 108 -33.51 26.28 7.79
CA TYR A 108 -34.48 26.16 6.71
C TYR A 108 -34.97 24.71 6.61
N ASP A 109 -36.30 24.53 6.66
CA ASP A 109 -37.00 23.23 6.66
C ASP A 109 -36.51 22.25 7.76
N ASN A 110 -36.03 22.78 8.89
CA ASN A 110 -35.45 22.01 10.00
C ASN A 110 -34.26 21.12 9.61
N HIS A 111 -33.63 21.36 8.45
CA HIS A 111 -32.47 20.60 8.03
C HIS A 111 -31.19 21.28 8.54
N PRO A 112 -30.31 20.57 9.28
CA PRO A 112 -29.02 21.12 9.68
C PRO A 112 -28.24 21.62 8.47
N PHE A 113 -27.57 22.77 8.61
CA PHE A 113 -26.76 23.43 7.58
C PHE A 113 -27.52 24.05 6.41
N TRP A 114 -28.86 24.02 6.39
CA TRP A 114 -29.66 24.72 5.39
C TRP A 114 -30.04 26.11 5.88
N ASN A 115 -29.50 27.13 5.22
CA ASN A 115 -29.76 28.53 5.53
C ASN A 115 -30.90 29.08 4.66
N TRP A 116 -31.56 30.16 5.11
CA TRP A 116 -32.25 31.07 4.19
C TRP A 116 -31.20 31.95 3.50
N ASN A 117 -31.41 32.28 2.22
CA ASN A 117 -30.44 33.01 1.39
C ASN A 117 -31.15 34.07 0.56
N LEU A 118 -30.39 35.12 0.28
CA LEU A 118 -30.80 36.24 -0.54
C LEU A 118 -29.59 36.87 -1.21
N GLU A 119 -29.70 37.16 -2.51
CA GLU A 119 -28.85 38.14 -3.17
C GLU A 119 -29.52 39.51 -3.04
N VAL A 120 -28.89 40.45 -2.35
CA VAL A 120 -29.47 41.77 -2.10
C VAL A 120 -29.42 42.59 -3.38
N ASN A 121 -30.58 42.99 -3.91
CA ASN A 121 -30.70 43.80 -5.14
C ASN A 121 -29.81 43.29 -6.29
N PRO A 122 -30.08 42.09 -6.84
CA PRO A 122 -29.19 41.44 -7.80
C PRO A 122 -28.94 42.35 -9.02
N PRO A 123 -27.67 42.55 -9.42
CA PRO A 123 -27.33 43.43 -10.55
C PRO A 123 -27.76 42.85 -11.90
N VAL A 124 -28.02 41.54 -11.96
CA VAL A 124 -28.49 40.85 -13.16
C VAL A 124 -29.75 40.06 -12.82
N VAL A 125 -30.86 40.43 -13.46
CA VAL A 125 -32.19 39.83 -13.29
C VAL A 125 -32.61 39.15 -14.60
N GLY A 126 -33.37 38.07 -14.52
CA GLY A 126 -33.89 37.35 -15.67
C GLY A 126 -32.94 36.28 -16.24
N ILE A 127 -31.87 35.93 -15.53
CA ILE A 127 -31.02 34.78 -15.89
C ILE A 127 -31.84 33.52 -15.71
N THR A 128 -32.15 32.82 -16.81
CA THR A 128 -32.96 31.60 -16.79
C THR A 128 -32.13 30.32 -16.65
N TYR A 129 -32.70 29.31 -15.99
CA TYR A 129 -32.35 27.91 -16.18
C TYR A 129 -33.63 27.09 -16.37
N ALA A 130 -33.66 26.19 -17.34
CA ALA A 130 -34.83 25.36 -17.63
C ALA A 130 -34.43 23.90 -17.80
N THR A 131 -35.22 22.97 -17.27
CA THR A 131 -35.02 21.52 -17.43
C THR A 131 -36.35 20.83 -17.74
N VAL A 132 -36.35 19.98 -18.77
CA VAL A 132 -37.49 19.12 -19.11
C VAL A 132 -37.53 17.94 -18.14
N LEU A 133 -38.63 17.80 -17.42
CA LEU A 133 -38.90 16.69 -16.52
C LEU A 133 -39.40 15.47 -17.29
N SER A 134 -39.29 14.28 -16.69
CA SER A 134 -39.65 13.00 -17.36
C SER A 134 -41.14 12.88 -17.72
N ASN A 135 -42.00 13.72 -17.15
CA ASN A 135 -43.42 13.80 -17.47
C ASN A 135 -43.73 14.81 -18.60
N GLY A 136 -42.72 15.46 -19.17
CA GLY A 136 -42.86 16.49 -20.20
C GLY A 136 -43.12 17.91 -19.67
N SER A 137 -43.13 18.13 -18.36
CA SER A 137 -43.15 19.47 -17.75
C SER A 137 -41.76 20.13 -17.85
N ILE A 138 -41.70 21.45 -17.70
CA ILE A 138 -40.45 22.21 -17.67
C ILE A 138 -40.35 22.88 -16.30
N LEU A 139 -39.28 22.59 -15.57
CA LEU A 139 -38.88 23.34 -14.38
C LEU A 139 -38.08 24.55 -14.83
N ILE A 140 -38.55 25.76 -14.53
CA ILE A 140 -37.92 27.03 -14.88
C ILE A 140 -37.50 27.75 -13.61
N THR A 141 -36.24 28.18 -13.53
CA THR A 141 -35.73 29.05 -12.47
C THR A 141 -35.18 30.35 -13.03
N THR A 142 -35.25 31.43 -12.27
CA THR A 142 -34.62 32.71 -12.61
C THR A 142 -34.09 33.46 -11.40
N ILE A 143 -33.04 34.25 -11.60
CA ILE A 143 -32.65 35.29 -10.62
C ILE A 143 -33.59 36.48 -10.77
N GLY A 144 -34.14 36.94 -9.65
CA GLY A 144 -35.09 38.03 -9.54
C GLY A 144 -34.85 38.78 -8.24
N ARG A 145 -35.31 40.03 -8.14
CA ARG A 145 -35.18 40.78 -6.89
C ARG A 145 -36.28 40.30 -5.95
N ALA A 146 -35.91 39.78 -4.80
CA ALA A 146 -36.90 39.34 -3.83
C ALA A 146 -37.31 40.51 -2.91
N PRO A 147 -38.59 40.65 -2.55
CA PRO A 147 -39.71 39.74 -2.84
C PRO A 147 -40.62 40.21 -4.00
N ASP A 148 -40.08 40.58 -5.15
CA ASP A 148 -40.90 41.00 -6.31
C ASP A 148 -41.83 39.87 -6.79
N ASP A 149 -43.00 40.24 -7.31
CA ASP A 149 -43.95 39.31 -7.92
C ASP A 149 -43.55 39.05 -9.38
N ILE A 150 -42.95 37.88 -9.65
CA ILE A 150 -42.47 37.51 -10.98
C ILE A 150 -43.38 36.44 -11.59
N VAL A 151 -43.77 36.64 -12.84
CA VAL A 151 -44.57 35.70 -13.63
C VAL A 151 -43.75 35.18 -14.81
N VAL A 152 -43.86 33.87 -15.10
CA VAL A 152 -43.44 33.29 -16.38
C VAL A 152 -44.60 33.41 -17.36
N HIS A 153 -44.45 34.26 -18.38
CA HIS A 153 -45.37 34.37 -19.50
C HIS A 153 -44.87 33.47 -20.62
N TYR A 154 -45.58 32.39 -20.95
CA TYR A 154 -45.11 31.38 -21.90
C TYR A 154 -46.17 30.94 -22.90
N GLY A 155 -45.71 30.34 -24.00
CA GLY A 155 -46.56 29.73 -25.02
C GLY A 155 -45.82 28.71 -25.88
N ILE A 156 -46.57 27.97 -26.68
CA ILE A 156 -46.02 26.98 -27.63
C ILE A 156 -45.64 27.71 -28.92
N ALA A 157 -44.43 27.45 -29.41
CA ALA A 157 -43.88 28.00 -30.65
C ALA A 157 -43.53 26.88 -31.64
N SER A 158 -43.28 27.23 -32.91
CA SER A 158 -42.82 26.27 -33.93
C SER A 158 -41.30 26.01 -33.90
N GLY A 159 -40.55 26.72 -33.05
CA GLY A 159 -39.10 26.65 -32.99
C GLY A 159 -38.49 27.56 -31.93
N PRO A 160 -37.16 27.63 -31.81
CA PRO A 160 -36.46 28.48 -30.85
C PRO A 160 -36.37 29.96 -31.27
N GLN A 161 -36.72 30.29 -32.52
CA GLN A 161 -36.52 31.63 -33.06
C GLN A 161 -37.43 32.67 -32.39
N THR A 162 -36.88 33.84 -32.09
CA THR A 162 -37.67 34.96 -31.53
C THR A 162 -38.62 35.53 -32.58
N GLY A 163 -39.80 35.98 -32.13
CA GLY A 163 -40.83 36.58 -32.98
C GLY A 163 -41.76 35.56 -33.65
N LEU A 164 -41.61 34.27 -33.34
CA LEU A 164 -42.59 33.26 -33.74
C LEU A 164 -43.91 33.48 -33.00
N PRO A 165 -45.07 33.30 -33.67
CA PRO A 165 -46.36 33.40 -33.01
C PRO A 165 -46.49 32.31 -31.94
N TRP A 166 -46.93 32.72 -30.75
CA TRP A 166 -47.21 31.80 -29.66
C TRP A 166 -48.66 31.32 -29.73
N SER A 167 -48.87 30.05 -29.42
CA SER A 167 -50.19 29.46 -29.16
C SER A 167 -50.28 29.03 -27.70
N ASN A 168 -51.49 28.91 -27.16
CA ASN A 168 -51.73 28.52 -25.75
C ASN A 168 -50.95 29.37 -24.75
N ILE A 169 -50.96 30.69 -24.97
CA ILE A 169 -50.28 31.67 -24.13
C ILE A 169 -50.91 31.66 -22.73
N THR A 170 -50.08 31.54 -21.69
CA THR A 170 -50.53 31.57 -20.30
C THR A 170 -49.43 32.07 -19.38
N ASP A 171 -49.84 32.48 -18.18
CA ASP A 171 -49.00 32.98 -17.11
C ASP A 171 -48.93 31.99 -15.94
N VAL A 172 -47.75 31.85 -15.33
CA VAL A 172 -47.56 31.14 -14.07
C VAL A 172 -46.72 32.01 -13.13
N THR A 173 -47.27 32.33 -11.96
CA THR A 173 -46.53 33.02 -10.89
C THR A 173 -45.38 32.15 -10.41
N MET A 174 -44.20 32.73 -10.34
CA MET A 174 -43.02 32.08 -9.79
C MET A 174 -42.99 32.19 -8.27
N VAL A 175 -42.50 31.15 -7.61
CA VAL A 175 -42.31 31.12 -6.16
C VAL A 175 -40.84 31.38 -5.85
N TYR A 176 -40.56 32.33 -4.96
CA TYR A 176 -39.20 32.54 -4.47
C TYR A 176 -38.76 31.35 -3.60
N ASN A 177 -37.62 30.76 -3.96
CA ASN A 177 -36.96 29.70 -3.23
C ASN A 177 -35.82 30.30 -2.38
N PRO A 178 -36.04 30.52 -1.08
CA PRO A 178 -35.03 31.12 -0.20
C PRO A 178 -33.86 30.17 0.10
N LEU A 179 -33.91 28.88 -0.22
CA LEU A 179 -32.76 27.99 -0.06
C LEU A 179 -31.66 28.32 -1.10
N TRP A 180 -32.06 28.75 -2.29
CA TRP A 180 -31.15 29.04 -3.40
C TRP A 180 -31.13 30.50 -3.84
N GLY A 181 -32.03 31.33 -3.31
CA GLY A 181 -32.15 32.75 -3.65
C GLY A 181 -32.62 33.00 -5.08
N ASN A 182 -33.51 32.16 -5.62
CA ASN A 182 -34.02 32.27 -6.98
C ASN A 182 -35.55 32.06 -7.04
N TYR A 183 -36.18 32.46 -8.13
CA TYR A 183 -37.58 32.21 -8.41
C TYR A 183 -37.74 30.91 -9.20
N THR A 184 -38.76 30.11 -8.91
CA THR A 184 -39.03 28.82 -9.56
C THR A 184 -40.49 28.71 -10.01
N ALA A 185 -40.72 28.14 -11.19
CA ALA A 185 -42.04 27.72 -11.67
C ALA A 185 -41.94 26.39 -12.42
N VAL A 186 -43.00 25.59 -12.41
CA VAL A 186 -43.14 24.40 -13.25
C VAL A 186 -44.27 24.65 -14.24
N ILE A 187 -44.00 24.48 -15.54
CA ILE A 187 -44.96 24.68 -16.62
C ILE A 187 -45.16 23.38 -17.43
N GLY A 188 -46.28 23.24 -18.13
CA GLY A 188 -46.65 22.01 -18.83
C GLY A 188 -47.49 21.04 -17.98
N PRO A 189 -47.51 19.73 -18.29
CA PRO A 189 -46.65 19.01 -19.24
C PRO A 189 -46.96 19.30 -20.71
N PHE A 190 -45.97 19.13 -21.58
CA PHE A 190 -46.10 19.26 -23.03
C PHE A 190 -45.75 17.96 -23.76
N PRO A 191 -46.32 17.71 -24.96
CA PRO A 191 -45.93 16.57 -25.78
C PRO A 191 -44.45 16.59 -26.19
N ASN A 192 -43.85 15.41 -26.33
CA ASN A 192 -42.48 15.26 -26.81
C ASN A 192 -42.29 15.90 -28.20
N GLY A 193 -41.20 16.64 -28.39
CA GLY A 193 -40.86 17.41 -29.58
C GLY A 193 -41.39 18.85 -29.60
N THR A 194 -42.24 19.26 -28.65
CA THR A 194 -42.85 20.61 -28.59
C THR A 194 -41.81 21.67 -28.25
N TRP A 195 -41.81 22.79 -28.97
CA TRP A 195 -41.06 23.99 -28.59
C TRP A 195 -41.91 24.88 -27.69
N VAL A 196 -41.37 25.26 -26.54
CA VAL A 196 -41.99 26.19 -25.60
C VAL A 196 -41.11 27.42 -25.49
N GLN A 197 -41.71 28.60 -25.60
CA GLN A 197 -41.05 29.89 -25.42
C GLN A 197 -41.63 30.65 -24.23
N TRP A 198 -40.81 31.46 -23.56
CA TRP A 198 -41.27 32.32 -22.46
C TRP A 198 -40.47 33.61 -22.31
N VAL A 199 -41.05 34.54 -21.56
CA VAL A 199 -40.42 35.74 -20.99
C VAL A 199 -40.84 35.87 -19.52
N TYR A 200 -40.09 36.64 -18.73
CA TYR A 200 -40.50 36.96 -17.37
C TYR A 200 -41.16 38.33 -17.32
N HIS A 201 -42.26 38.46 -16.56
CA HIS A 201 -42.88 39.74 -16.23
C HIS A 201 -42.76 39.95 -14.72
N ASP A 202 -41.97 40.94 -14.33
CA ASP A 202 -41.90 41.45 -12.97
C ASP A 202 -43.03 42.45 -12.79
N LEU A 203 -44.05 42.04 -12.04
CA LEU A 203 -45.26 42.83 -11.79
C LEU A 203 -45.01 43.98 -10.82
N THR A 204 -44.01 43.85 -9.95
CA THR A 204 -43.63 44.88 -8.97
C THR A 204 -43.00 46.09 -9.66
N GLU A 205 -42.14 45.87 -10.66
CA GLU A 205 -41.59 46.93 -11.52
C GLU A 205 -42.41 47.25 -12.77
N ASN A 206 -43.35 46.37 -13.10
CA ASN A 206 -43.99 46.33 -14.42
C ASN A 206 -42.97 46.25 -15.57
N LYS A 207 -42.01 45.32 -15.50
CA LYS A 207 -40.90 45.16 -16.45
C LYS A 207 -40.80 43.74 -16.99
N TYR A 208 -40.48 43.62 -18.28
CA TYR A 208 -40.27 42.34 -18.93
C TYR A 208 -38.78 42.00 -19.05
N TYR A 209 -38.43 40.75 -18.75
CA TYR A 209 -37.09 40.20 -18.92
C TYR A 209 -37.09 39.08 -19.96
N SER A 210 -36.11 39.14 -20.85
CA SER A 210 -35.93 38.24 -21.99
C SER A 210 -34.44 37.97 -22.20
N ASN A 211 -34.08 37.00 -23.02
CA ASN A 211 -32.70 36.67 -23.36
C ASN A 211 -32.13 37.70 -24.36
N ASN A 212 -31.64 38.84 -23.88
CA ASN A 212 -31.07 39.90 -24.74
C ASN A 212 -32.06 40.38 -25.84
N GLY A 213 -33.34 40.55 -25.49
CA GLY A 213 -34.39 40.95 -26.44
C GLY A 213 -35.01 39.79 -27.21
N GLN A 214 -34.60 38.55 -26.92
CA GLN A 214 -35.13 37.32 -27.48
C GLN A 214 -35.91 36.51 -26.44
N ASN A 215 -36.95 35.80 -26.87
CA ASN A 215 -37.67 34.89 -25.99
C ASN A 215 -36.75 33.75 -25.54
N PHE A 216 -36.91 33.28 -24.31
CA PHE A 216 -36.31 32.01 -23.91
C PHE A 216 -37.04 30.87 -24.62
N ALA A 217 -36.35 29.77 -24.93
CA ALA A 217 -36.93 28.64 -25.65
C ALA A 217 -36.32 27.30 -25.22
N ILE A 218 -37.12 26.25 -25.16
CA ILE A 218 -36.66 24.87 -24.97
C ILE A 218 -37.53 23.90 -25.77
N GLN A 219 -36.91 22.85 -26.31
CA GLN A 219 -37.64 21.73 -26.90
C GLN A 219 -37.89 20.66 -25.84
N VAL A 220 -39.14 20.25 -25.68
CA VAL A 220 -39.56 19.24 -24.71
C VAL A 220 -39.20 17.86 -25.25
N ILE A 221 -38.08 17.30 -24.82
CA ILE A 221 -37.63 15.93 -25.16
C ILE A 221 -37.50 15.12 -23.88
N TYR A 222 -38.22 14.00 -23.79
CA TYR A 222 -38.19 13.08 -22.64
C TYR A 222 -38.34 11.62 -23.08
N THR A 223 -37.69 10.72 -22.34
CA THR A 223 -37.81 9.26 -22.50
C THR A 223 -38.35 8.63 -21.22
N PHE A 224 -39.20 7.62 -21.37
CA PHE A 224 -39.79 6.86 -20.27
C PHE A 224 -39.11 5.51 -20.05
N LEU A 225 -38.16 5.13 -20.92
CA LEU A 225 -37.34 3.93 -20.77
C LEU A 225 -35.87 4.33 -20.67
N THR A 226 -35.15 3.81 -19.68
CA THR A 226 -33.74 4.17 -19.47
C THR A 226 -32.93 2.94 -19.12
N ILE A 227 -31.85 2.69 -19.86
CA ILE A 227 -30.87 1.67 -19.49
C ILE A 227 -30.01 2.26 -18.35
N THR A 228 -30.03 1.62 -17.19
CA THR A 228 -29.34 2.08 -15.97
C THR A 228 -28.07 1.29 -15.66
N GLY A 229 -27.84 0.17 -16.34
CA GLY A 229 -26.62 -0.62 -16.19
C GLY A 229 -26.50 -1.71 -17.25
N GLY A 230 -25.27 -2.18 -17.46
CA GLY A 230 -25.01 -3.29 -18.37
C GLY A 230 -23.63 -3.90 -18.15
N ASN A 231 -23.54 -5.23 -18.22
CA ASN A 231 -22.28 -5.97 -18.07
C ASN A 231 -22.38 -7.35 -18.77
N TYR A 232 -21.29 -8.11 -18.74
CA TYR A 232 -21.18 -9.45 -19.30
C TYR A 232 -21.11 -10.52 -18.22
N ASP A 233 -21.35 -11.78 -18.58
CA ASP A 233 -21.13 -12.93 -17.67
C ASP A 233 -19.66 -13.33 -17.51
N LYS A 234 -18.78 -12.78 -18.35
CA LYS A 234 -17.33 -13.01 -18.30
C LYS A 234 -16.58 -11.73 -18.65
N TYR A 235 -15.39 -11.59 -18.07
CA TYR A 235 -14.48 -10.48 -18.38
C TYR A 235 -13.85 -10.60 -19.78
N VAL A 236 -13.65 -11.83 -20.27
CA VAL A 236 -12.98 -12.14 -21.55
C VAL A 236 -13.63 -13.37 -22.18
N TYR A 237 -13.74 -13.37 -23.51
CA TYR A 237 -14.26 -14.48 -24.30
C TYR A 237 -13.22 -15.04 -25.26
N THR A 238 -13.34 -16.32 -25.63
CA THR A 238 -12.64 -16.86 -26.81
C THR A 238 -13.52 -16.78 -28.04
N ILE A 239 -12.92 -16.81 -29.23
CA ILE A 239 -13.68 -16.85 -30.49
C ILE A 239 -14.72 -17.98 -30.47
N ASN A 240 -15.94 -17.67 -30.89
CA ASN A 240 -17.12 -18.55 -30.92
C ASN A 240 -17.61 -19.03 -29.53
N GLN A 241 -17.13 -18.43 -28.44
CA GLN A 241 -17.63 -18.75 -27.11
C GLN A 241 -19.01 -18.12 -26.89
N ASN A 242 -19.94 -18.90 -26.36
CA ASN A 242 -21.23 -18.39 -25.92
C ASN A 242 -21.09 -17.58 -24.62
N GLY A 243 -21.87 -16.50 -24.54
CA GLY A 243 -21.90 -15.57 -23.41
C GLY A 243 -23.28 -14.96 -23.21
N LYS A 244 -23.37 -14.09 -22.19
CA LYS A 244 -24.58 -13.36 -21.84
C LYS A 244 -24.25 -11.89 -21.59
N ILE A 245 -25.13 -11.02 -22.06
CA ILE A 245 -25.16 -9.60 -21.72
C ILE A 245 -26.28 -9.41 -20.70
N PHE A 246 -25.96 -8.82 -19.56
CA PHE A 246 -26.92 -8.39 -18.56
C PHE A 246 -27.19 -6.91 -18.74
N LEU A 247 -28.46 -6.51 -18.76
CA LEU A 247 -28.88 -5.11 -18.81
C LEU A 247 -29.89 -4.83 -17.70
N THR A 248 -29.80 -3.65 -17.11
CA THR A 248 -30.83 -3.13 -16.21
C THR A 248 -31.54 -1.99 -16.93
N VAL A 249 -32.86 -2.10 -17.07
CA VAL A 249 -33.69 -1.11 -17.78
C VAL A 249 -34.83 -0.69 -16.87
N ASP A 250 -34.94 0.61 -16.63
CA ASP A 250 -36.03 1.23 -15.89
C ASP A 250 -37.16 1.62 -16.84
N ASN A 251 -38.36 1.11 -16.59
CA ASN A 251 -39.58 1.48 -17.28
C ASN A 251 -40.44 2.36 -16.38
N LYS A 252 -40.49 3.66 -16.69
CA LYS A 252 -41.25 4.65 -15.92
C LYS A 252 -42.75 4.69 -16.27
N LEU A 253 -43.21 3.84 -17.18
CA LEU A 253 -44.62 3.69 -17.49
C LEU A 253 -45.31 2.80 -16.46
N ASN A 254 -46.60 3.09 -16.22
CA ASN A 254 -47.43 2.31 -15.30
C ASN A 254 -47.94 0.99 -15.92
N SER A 255 -47.53 0.65 -17.13
CA SER A 255 -47.90 -0.59 -17.82
C SER A 255 -46.69 -1.28 -18.45
N PRO A 256 -46.75 -2.62 -18.61
CA PRO A 256 -45.72 -3.34 -19.36
C PRO A 256 -45.64 -2.86 -20.81
N VAL A 257 -44.43 -2.84 -21.36
CA VAL A 257 -44.17 -2.50 -22.77
C VAL A 257 -43.27 -3.52 -23.43
N ASN A 258 -43.44 -3.71 -24.75
CA ASN A 258 -42.53 -4.52 -25.55
C ASN A 258 -41.51 -3.63 -26.25
N VAL A 259 -40.24 -3.97 -26.11
CA VAL A 259 -39.11 -3.24 -26.69
C VAL A 259 -38.27 -4.14 -27.58
N ASN A 260 -37.52 -3.51 -28.47
CA ASN A 260 -36.44 -4.16 -29.21
C ASN A 260 -35.12 -3.60 -28.69
N ILE A 261 -34.16 -4.48 -28.45
CA ILE A 261 -32.81 -4.11 -28.01
C ILE A 261 -31.84 -4.51 -29.11
N VAL A 262 -31.00 -3.57 -29.50
CA VAL A 262 -29.98 -3.77 -30.53
C VAL A 262 -28.62 -3.53 -29.89
N VAL A 263 -27.73 -4.52 -29.96
CA VAL A 263 -26.35 -4.38 -29.50
C VAL A 263 -25.44 -4.27 -30.72
N ASN A 264 -24.86 -3.09 -30.91
CA ASN A 264 -23.94 -2.79 -31.99
C ASN A 264 -22.50 -3.06 -31.52
N ILE A 265 -21.78 -3.92 -32.25
CA ILE A 265 -20.41 -4.34 -31.96
C ILE A 265 -19.58 -4.15 -33.23
N GLN A 266 -19.03 -2.94 -33.41
CA GLN A 266 -18.38 -2.51 -34.67
C GLN A 266 -19.28 -2.79 -35.89
N ASN A 267 -18.84 -3.69 -36.79
CA ASN A 267 -19.57 -4.05 -38.01
C ASN A 267 -20.65 -5.12 -37.80
N ASN A 268 -20.85 -5.59 -36.57
CA ASN A 268 -21.82 -6.62 -36.23
C ASN A 268 -22.97 -6.03 -35.41
N GLN A 269 -24.14 -6.61 -35.56
CA GLN A 269 -25.34 -6.21 -34.84
C GLN A 269 -26.07 -7.44 -34.30
N LEU A 270 -26.44 -7.39 -33.02
CA LEU A 270 -27.26 -8.40 -32.36
C LEU A 270 -28.62 -7.79 -32.04
N SER A 271 -29.69 -8.36 -32.58
CA SER A 271 -31.05 -7.85 -32.39
C SER A 271 -31.89 -8.79 -31.55
N TYR A 272 -32.50 -8.24 -30.51
CA TYR A 272 -33.38 -8.94 -29.57
C TYR A 272 -34.74 -8.26 -29.59
N ASN A 273 -35.74 -8.94 -30.16
CA ASN A 273 -37.05 -8.35 -30.41
C ASN A 273 -38.10 -8.87 -29.42
N GLY A 274 -39.06 -8.00 -29.07
CA GLY A 274 -40.21 -8.39 -28.25
C GLY A 274 -39.88 -8.66 -26.79
N ILE A 275 -38.89 -7.95 -26.22
CA ILE A 275 -38.57 -8.04 -24.79
C ILE A 275 -39.63 -7.28 -24.00
N THR A 276 -40.31 -7.95 -23.07
CA THR A 276 -41.31 -7.30 -22.21
C THR A 276 -40.62 -6.65 -20.99
N LEU A 277 -40.84 -5.34 -20.81
CA LEU A 277 -40.43 -4.59 -19.63
C LEU A 277 -41.66 -4.28 -18.77
N ASN A 278 -41.68 -4.77 -17.54
CA ASN A 278 -42.70 -4.41 -16.54
C ASN A 278 -42.46 -3.00 -15.99
N PRO A 279 -43.45 -2.35 -15.36
CA PRO A 279 -43.22 -1.10 -14.64
C PRO A 279 -42.09 -1.21 -13.62
N GLY A 280 -41.24 -0.19 -13.55
CA GLY A 280 -40.05 -0.15 -12.68
C GLY A 280 -38.81 -0.81 -13.30
N GLN A 281 -37.90 -1.28 -12.44
CA GLN A 281 -36.60 -1.83 -12.86
C GLN A 281 -36.72 -3.28 -13.36
N ASN A 282 -36.14 -3.54 -14.54
CA ASN A 282 -36.10 -4.85 -15.19
C ASN A 282 -34.65 -5.29 -15.38
N ASN A 283 -34.33 -6.54 -15.04
CA ASN A 283 -33.02 -7.15 -15.32
C ASN A 283 -33.17 -8.15 -16.49
N ILE A 284 -32.51 -7.84 -17.59
CA ILE A 284 -32.62 -8.54 -18.87
C ILE A 284 -31.34 -9.34 -19.10
N THR A 285 -31.47 -10.58 -19.56
CA THR A 285 -30.34 -11.43 -19.97
C THR A 285 -30.44 -11.72 -21.46
N LEU A 286 -29.44 -11.30 -22.22
CA LEU A 286 -29.37 -11.46 -23.67
C LEU A 286 -28.24 -12.44 -24.04
N PRO A 287 -28.54 -13.62 -24.61
CA PRO A 287 -27.51 -14.56 -25.02
C PRO A 287 -26.80 -14.06 -26.29
N PHE A 288 -25.49 -14.28 -26.39
CA PHE A 288 -24.73 -14.00 -27.61
C PHE A 288 -23.62 -15.02 -27.82
N THR A 289 -23.06 -15.05 -29.02
CA THR A 289 -21.85 -15.81 -29.35
C THR A 289 -20.77 -14.83 -29.78
N ALA A 290 -19.58 -14.92 -29.20
CA ALA A 290 -18.43 -14.08 -29.53
C ALA A 290 -17.79 -14.48 -30.87
N SER A 291 -18.56 -14.40 -31.97
CA SER A 291 -18.16 -14.81 -33.32
C SER A 291 -17.27 -13.78 -34.03
N PHE A 292 -16.51 -13.00 -33.26
CA PHE A 292 -15.67 -11.89 -33.72
C PHE A 292 -14.20 -12.32 -33.77
N SER A 293 -13.38 -11.61 -34.54
CA SER A 293 -11.92 -11.80 -34.49
C SER A 293 -11.35 -11.42 -33.12
N GLN A 294 -10.10 -11.82 -32.85
CA GLN A 294 -9.40 -11.34 -31.66
C GLN A 294 -9.36 -9.81 -31.62
N GLY A 295 -9.68 -9.21 -30.49
CA GLY A 295 -9.65 -7.76 -30.32
C GLY A 295 -10.38 -7.25 -29.08
N VAL A 296 -10.31 -5.93 -28.89
CA VAL A 296 -11.06 -5.18 -27.88
C VAL A 296 -12.15 -4.39 -28.59
N TYR A 297 -13.39 -4.56 -28.17
CA TYR A 297 -14.57 -3.95 -28.75
C TYR A 297 -15.26 -3.05 -27.71
N TYR A 298 -15.97 -2.03 -28.17
CA TYR A 298 -16.73 -1.11 -27.32
C TYR A 298 -18.21 -1.12 -27.74
N PRO A 299 -19.00 -2.11 -27.28
CA PRO A 299 -20.38 -2.27 -27.74
C PRO A 299 -21.31 -1.17 -27.26
N VAL A 300 -22.29 -0.85 -28.09
CA VAL A 300 -23.32 0.15 -27.82
C VAL A 300 -24.69 -0.50 -27.91
N VAL A 301 -25.51 -0.31 -26.89
CA VAL A 301 -26.86 -0.85 -26.78
C VAL A 301 -27.87 0.24 -27.09
N ASP A 302 -28.70 0.01 -28.10
CA ASP A 302 -29.82 0.87 -28.45
C ASP A 302 -31.14 0.22 -28.03
N LEU A 303 -31.97 0.98 -27.32
CA LEU A 303 -33.29 0.57 -26.86
C LEU A 303 -34.36 1.23 -27.72
N TYR A 304 -35.19 0.41 -28.38
CA TYR A 304 -36.28 0.87 -29.23
C TYR A 304 -37.64 0.51 -28.64
N TYR A 305 -38.54 1.48 -28.65
CA TYR A 305 -39.96 1.29 -28.34
C TYR A 305 -40.79 1.88 -29.47
N SER A 306 -41.73 1.10 -30.01
CA SER A 306 -42.57 1.51 -31.16
C SER A 306 -41.73 2.05 -32.35
N ASN A 307 -40.59 1.40 -32.64
CA ASN A 307 -39.61 1.80 -33.66
C ASN A 307 -38.93 3.17 -33.46
N SER A 308 -39.12 3.80 -32.29
CA SER A 308 -38.42 5.03 -31.91
C SER A 308 -37.31 4.72 -30.90
N LEU A 309 -36.11 5.27 -31.12
CA LEU A 309 -34.98 5.14 -30.21
C LEU A 309 -35.31 5.86 -28.89
N GLN A 310 -35.30 5.12 -27.78
CA GLN A 310 -35.59 5.63 -26.45
C GLN A 310 -34.33 6.01 -25.68
N GLY A 311 -33.21 5.34 -25.96
CA GLY A 311 -31.94 5.59 -25.30
C GLY A 311 -30.85 4.67 -25.79
N THR A 312 -29.61 5.09 -25.54
CA THR A 312 -28.39 4.38 -25.90
C THR A 312 -27.51 4.20 -24.66
N PHE A 313 -26.84 3.07 -24.54
CA PHE A 313 -25.96 2.74 -23.42
C PHE A 313 -24.65 2.12 -23.90
N ASN A 314 -23.51 2.66 -23.45
CA ASN A 314 -22.21 2.07 -23.74
C ASN A 314 -21.96 0.91 -22.77
N LEU A 315 -21.82 -0.30 -23.29
CA LEU A 315 -21.38 -1.43 -22.48
C LEU A 315 -19.90 -1.28 -22.11
N PRO A 316 -19.44 -1.96 -21.05
CA PRO A 316 -18.02 -2.16 -20.81
C PRO A 316 -17.33 -2.76 -22.05
N GLN A 317 -16.00 -2.62 -22.11
CA GLN A 317 -15.23 -3.22 -23.19
C GLN A 317 -15.43 -4.74 -23.26
N LEU A 318 -15.60 -5.26 -24.46
CA LEU A 318 -15.70 -6.69 -24.76
C LEU A 318 -14.35 -7.16 -25.32
N ILE A 319 -13.71 -8.12 -24.65
CA ILE A 319 -12.43 -8.68 -25.08
C ILE A 319 -12.65 -10.08 -25.64
N VAL A 320 -12.18 -10.31 -26.87
CA VAL A 320 -12.25 -11.62 -27.55
C VAL A 320 -10.83 -12.09 -27.91
N LEU A 321 -10.49 -13.33 -27.55
CA LEU A 321 -9.19 -13.95 -27.75
C LEU A 321 -9.24 -15.08 -28.79
N ASN A 322 -8.26 -15.09 -29.71
CA ASN A 322 -8.05 -16.23 -30.60
C ASN A 322 -7.09 -17.23 -29.95
N THR A 323 -7.60 -18.37 -29.53
CA THR A 323 -6.82 -19.46 -28.93
C THR A 323 -6.38 -20.54 -29.91
N THR A 324 -6.82 -20.48 -31.17
CA THR A 324 -6.54 -21.52 -32.16
C THR A 324 -5.04 -21.58 -32.48
N GLY A 325 -4.42 -22.72 -32.21
CA GLY A 325 -2.99 -22.94 -32.47
C GLY A 325 -2.05 -22.16 -31.55
N LYS A 326 -2.56 -21.51 -30.51
CA LYS A 326 -1.78 -20.71 -29.56
C LYS A 326 -1.76 -21.38 -28.19
N ARG A 327 -0.61 -21.34 -27.52
CA ARG A 327 -0.48 -21.82 -26.13
C ARG A 327 -1.09 -20.82 -25.16
N PRO A 328 -1.66 -21.25 -24.03
CA PRO A 328 -2.02 -20.34 -22.95
C PRO A 328 -0.78 -19.60 -22.42
N ILE A 329 -0.95 -18.38 -21.94
CA ILE A 329 0.10 -17.75 -21.12
C ILE A 329 0.20 -18.46 -19.77
N SER A 330 1.41 -18.50 -19.22
CA SER A 330 1.68 -19.05 -17.90
C SER A 330 1.86 -17.92 -16.91
N LEU A 331 0.88 -17.75 -16.02
CA LEU A 331 0.95 -16.78 -14.92
C LEU A 331 1.68 -17.43 -13.73
N VAL A 332 2.81 -16.84 -13.37
CA VAL A 332 3.61 -17.22 -12.19
C VAL A 332 3.44 -16.12 -11.14
N ILE A 333 2.61 -16.39 -10.13
CA ILE A 333 2.48 -15.51 -8.96
C ILE A 333 3.53 -15.93 -7.94
N VAL A 334 4.35 -14.99 -7.48
CA VAL A 334 5.39 -15.18 -6.47
C VAL A 334 5.08 -14.30 -5.27
N TRP A 335 4.78 -14.91 -4.13
CA TRP A 335 4.52 -14.20 -2.88
C TRP A 335 5.74 -14.21 -1.97
N ASN A 336 6.20 -13.02 -1.56
CA ASN A 336 7.25 -12.83 -0.56
C ASN A 336 6.68 -12.72 0.85
N MET A 337 6.70 -13.81 1.61
CA MET A 337 6.20 -13.85 2.99
C MET A 337 7.35 -13.54 3.96
N HIS A 338 7.39 -12.29 4.42
CA HIS A 338 8.52 -11.81 5.20
C HIS A 338 8.13 -11.07 6.47
N GLN A 339 8.85 -11.37 7.54
CA GLN A 339 8.87 -10.58 8.75
C GLN A 339 10.29 -10.62 9.35
N PRO A 340 10.84 -9.49 9.83
CA PRO A 340 12.10 -9.49 10.56
C PRO A 340 11.95 -10.22 11.90
N LEU A 341 13.09 -10.47 12.55
CA LEU A 341 13.10 -11.08 13.88
C LEU A 341 12.60 -10.09 14.95
N TYR A 342 11.45 -10.38 15.55
CA TYR A 342 10.85 -9.54 16.60
C TYR A 342 11.26 -9.91 18.03
N LEU A 343 12.12 -10.92 18.19
CA LEU A 343 12.70 -11.27 19.48
C LEU A 343 13.92 -10.38 19.76
N SER A 344 14.04 -9.91 20.99
CA SER A 344 15.28 -9.32 21.52
C SER A 344 16.32 -10.41 21.83
N PRO A 345 17.62 -10.05 22.01
CA PRO A 345 18.64 -10.99 22.48
C PRO A 345 18.25 -11.76 23.76
N GLN A 346 17.36 -11.21 24.58
CA GLN A 346 16.86 -11.84 25.81
C GLN A 346 15.66 -12.78 25.60
N GLY A 347 15.22 -12.98 24.35
CA GLY A 347 14.07 -13.83 24.02
C GLY A 347 12.72 -13.19 24.38
N VAL A 348 12.64 -11.86 24.40
CA VAL A 348 11.39 -11.11 24.60
C VAL A 348 10.84 -10.68 23.24
N TRP A 349 9.57 -10.95 22.98
CA TRP A 349 8.85 -10.44 21.81
C TRP A 349 8.64 -8.93 21.96
N GLU A 350 9.16 -8.15 21.01
CA GLU A 350 9.10 -6.68 21.06
C GLU A 350 8.11 -6.08 20.07
N GLN A 351 7.56 -6.88 19.16
CA GLN A 351 6.47 -6.49 18.26
C GLN A 351 5.46 -7.65 18.06
N PRO A 352 4.18 -7.34 17.78
CA PRO A 352 3.13 -8.35 17.64
C PRO A 352 3.04 -9.00 16.25
N TRP A 353 3.75 -8.48 15.25
CA TRP A 353 3.37 -8.64 13.84
C TRP A 353 3.37 -10.09 13.33
N VAL A 354 4.33 -10.95 13.70
CA VAL A 354 4.28 -12.37 13.32
C VAL A 354 3.06 -13.09 13.92
N TRP A 355 2.65 -12.72 15.14
CA TRP A 355 1.47 -13.29 15.78
C TRP A 355 0.20 -12.80 15.08
N VAL A 356 0.07 -11.48 14.91
CA VAL A 356 -1.10 -10.83 14.32
C VAL A 356 -1.29 -11.21 12.86
N HIS A 357 -0.26 -11.15 12.04
CA HIS A 357 -0.38 -11.42 10.60
C HIS A 357 -0.66 -12.89 10.26
N THR A 358 -0.54 -13.78 11.25
CA THR A 358 -0.90 -15.19 11.08
C THR A 358 -2.34 -15.49 11.46
N GLY A 359 -2.92 -14.77 12.44
CA GLY A 359 -4.25 -15.12 12.97
C GLY A 359 -5.26 -14.00 13.12
N GLN A 360 -4.89 -12.72 13.02
CA GLN A 360 -5.70 -11.61 13.57
C GLN A 360 -5.86 -10.37 12.67
N ASP A 361 -5.51 -10.44 11.39
CA ASP A 361 -5.60 -9.27 10.51
C ASP A 361 -7.05 -8.87 10.19
N PHE A 362 -7.95 -9.84 10.01
CA PHE A 362 -9.32 -9.56 9.54
C PHE A 362 -10.32 -10.67 9.88
N TYR A 363 -11.61 -10.34 9.74
CA TYR A 363 -12.70 -11.31 9.83
C TYR A 363 -13.02 -11.90 8.45
N TRP A 364 -12.95 -13.22 8.33
CA TRP A 364 -13.33 -13.99 7.15
C TRP A 364 -14.37 -15.05 7.53
N ASN A 365 -15.56 -15.00 6.94
CA ASN A 365 -16.69 -15.89 7.30
C ASN A 365 -16.94 -15.95 8.82
N SER A 366 -16.97 -14.79 9.47
CA SER A 366 -17.17 -14.64 10.92
C SER A 366 -16.06 -15.25 11.80
N SER A 367 -14.92 -15.65 11.23
CA SER A 367 -13.74 -16.13 11.96
C SER A 367 -12.59 -15.14 11.80
N LEU A 368 -11.85 -14.92 12.88
CA LEU A 368 -10.65 -14.09 12.86
C LEU A 368 -9.51 -14.90 12.21
N VAL A 369 -8.85 -14.32 11.20
CA VAL A 369 -7.80 -14.96 10.41
C VAL A 369 -6.70 -13.95 10.07
N GLY A 370 -5.47 -14.42 9.87
CA GLY A 370 -4.36 -13.58 9.37
C GLY A 370 -4.20 -13.63 7.85
N ALA A 371 -3.39 -12.73 7.33
CA ALA A 371 -3.00 -12.67 5.92
C ALA A 371 -2.43 -14.01 5.43
N TYR A 372 -1.48 -14.59 6.18
CA TYR A 372 -0.84 -15.85 5.79
C TYR A 372 -1.81 -17.03 5.77
N GLU A 373 -2.73 -17.08 6.75
CA GLU A 373 -3.74 -18.12 6.86
C GLU A 373 -4.77 -18.03 5.72
N LEU A 374 -5.28 -16.81 5.46
CA LEU A 374 -6.26 -16.59 4.39
C LEU A 374 -5.72 -17.00 3.04
N GLN A 375 -4.47 -16.66 2.74
CA GLN A 375 -3.85 -17.05 1.49
C GLN A 375 -3.84 -18.58 1.31
N ALA A 376 -3.44 -19.32 2.34
CA ALA A 376 -3.48 -20.79 2.33
C ALA A 376 -4.90 -21.31 2.07
N LEU A 377 -5.91 -20.75 2.77
CA LEU A 377 -7.32 -21.10 2.61
C LEU A 377 -7.82 -20.89 1.17
N LEU A 378 -7.46 -19.76 0.55
CA LEU A 378 -7.93 -19.42 -0.79
C LEU A 378 -7.19 -20.21 -1.88
N ILE A 379 -5.89 -20.50 -1.72
CA ILE A 379 -5.14 -21.40 -2.62
C ILE A 379 -5.73 -22.82 -2.57
N ASN A 380 -6.10 -23.28 -1.37
CA ASN A 380 -6.76 -24.58 -1.22
C ASN A 380 -8.12 -24.62 -1.93
N LYS A 381 -8.92 -23.56 -1.76
CA LYS A 381 -10.28 -23.42 -2.32
C LYS A 381 -10.32 -23.38 -3.84
N TYR A 382 -9.35 -22.73 -4.49
CA TYR A 382 -9.38 -22.45 -5.93
C TYR A 382 -8.40 -23.32 -6.73
N ASN A 383 -8.64 -23.44 -8.04
CA ASN A 383 -7.73 -24.15 -8.94
C ASN A 383 -6.63 -23.19 -9.45
N VAL A 384 -5.72 -22.85 -8.54
CA VAL A 384 -4.56 -22.00 -8.82
C VAL A 384 -3.29 -22.67 -8.33
N SER A 385 -2.17 -22.40 -9.02
CA SER A 385 -0.83 -22.76 -8.57
C SER A 385 0.01 -21.51 -8.39
N VAL A 386 0.75 -21.44 -7.29
CA VAL A 386 1.54 -20.26 -6.91
C VAL A 386 2.92 -20.66 -6.44
N THR A 387 3.84 -19.71 -6.49
CA THR A 387 5.16 -19.80 -5.87
C THR A 387 5.14 -18.91 -4.63
N ILE A 388 5.69 -19.38 -3.52
CA ILE A 388 5.74 -18.63 -2.27
C ILE A 388 7.14 -18.80 -1.70
N ASP A 389 7.78 -17.72 -1.29
CA ASP A 389 8.87 -17.82 -0.34
C ASP A 389 8.34 -17.54 1.06
N PHE A 390 8.78 -18.38 2.00
CA PHE A 390 8.66 -18.08 3.42
C PHE A 390 10.05 -17.80 3.90
N THR A 391 10.33 -16.54 4.21
CA THR A 391 11.66 -16.18 4.74
C THR A 391 11.96 -17.06 5.95
N PRO A 392 13.14 -17.69 6.03
CA PRO A 392 13.46 -18.63 7.11
C PRO A 392 13.31 -18.02 8.51
N VAL A 393 13.53 -16.71 8.66
CA VAL A 393 13.26 -15.97 9.90
C VAL A 393 11.77 -15.96 10.28
N LEU A 394 10.84 -15.87 9.33
CA LEU A 394 9.40 -16.01 9.59
C LEU A 394 9.09 -17.45 10.05
N LEU A 395 9.60 -18.46 9.34
CA LEU A 395 9.44 -19.86 9.71
C LEU A 395 10.02 -20.16 11.10
N TYR A 396 11.19 -19.62 11.41
CA TYR A 396 11.84 -19.74 12.71
C TYR A 396 10.97 -19.15 13.83
N GLN A 397 10.34 -18.01 13.59
CA GLN A 397 9.44 -17.39 14.54
C GLN A 397 8.15 -18.20 14.73
N TRP A 398 7.56 -18.75 13.65
CA TRP A 398 6.42 -19.68 13.77
C TRP A 398 6.77 -20.94 14.57
N LEU A 399 7.92 -21.57 14.29
CA LEU A 399 8.38 -22.71 15.08
C LEU A 399 8.65 -22.33 16.54
N THR A 400 9.13 -21.10 16.78
CA THR A 400 9.33 -20.57 18.13
C THR A 400 8.01 -20.45 18.86
N ILE A 401 6.98 -19.85 18.23
CA ILE A 401 5.61 -19.75 18.76
C ILE A 401 5.09 -21.13 19.17
N LEU A 402 5.20 -22.13 18.29
CA LEU A 402 4.75 -23.49 18.55
C LEU A 402 5.54 -24.21 19.66
N SER A 403 6.76 -23.78 19.96
CA SER A 403 7.60 -24.38 20.99
C SER A 403 7.48 -23.71 22.37
N GLN A 404 6.99 -22.47 22.43
CA GLN A 404 6.90 -21.69 23.66
C GLN A 404 5.61 -22.01 24.42
N THR A 405 5.74 -22.31 25.72
CA THR A 405 4.60 -22.48 26.61
C THR A 405 4.18 -21.18 27.30
N ASN A 406 5.13 -20.29 27.58
CA ASN A 406 4.92 -19.01 28.25
C ASN A 406 5.73 -17.90 27.54
N PRO A 407 5.24 -17.40 26.37
CA PRO A 407 5.92 -16.33 25.65
C PRO A 407 6.02 -15.06 26.49
N LYS A 408 7.15 -14.35 26.38
CA LYS A 408 7.39 -13.07 27.07
C LYS A 408 7.25 -11.93 26.09
N PHE A 409 6.49 -10.91 26.45
CA PHE A 409 6.25 -9.74 25.61
C PHE A 409 6.76 -8.46 26.28
N ALA A 410 7.22 -7.52 25.47
CA ALA A 410 7.45 -6.14 25.89
C ALA A 410 6.11 -5.47 26.27
N SER A 411 6.20 -4.38 27.04
CA SER A 411 5.01 -3.65 27.51
C SER A 411 4.20 -3.07 26.34
N GLY A 412 2.88 -3.24 26.36
CA GLY A 412 1.96 -2.68 25.36
C GLY A 412 1.66 -3.58 24.17
N ILE A 413 2.25 -4.77 24.08
CA ILE A 413 1.95 -5.76 23.04
C ILE A 413 0.68 -6.52 23.42
N ASN A 414 -0.30 -6.52 22.52
CA ASN A 414 -1.56 -7.25 22.68
C ASN A 414 -1.65 -8.34 21.60
N VAL A 415 -1.62 -9.60 22.03
CA VAL A 415 -1.74 -10.78 21.15
C VAL A 415 -2.63 -11.83 21.82
N ASN A 416 -3.44 -12.53 21.03
CA ASN A 416 -4.22 -13.66 21.50
C ASN A 416 -3.42 -14.96 21.36
N VAL A 417 -2.53 -15.21 22.34
CA VAL A 417 -1.57 -16.33 22.30
C VAL A 417 -2.19 -17.66 21.91
N THR A 418 -3.36 -18.01 22.49
CA THR A 418 -4.03 -19.28 22.20
C THR A 418 -4.49 -19.36 20.75
N HIS A 419 -5.18 -18.32 20.27
CA HIS A 419 -5.69 -18.24 18.90
C HIS A 419 -4.54 -18.24 17.89
N ASP A 420 -3.54 -17.40 18.10
CA ASP A 420 -2.42 -17.23 17.18
C ASP A 420 -1.57 -18.50 17.07
N THR A 421 -1.36 -19.21 18.19
CA THR A 421 -0.65 -20.50 18.17
C THR A 421 -1.42 -21.54 17.34
N GLN A 422 -2.75 -21.55 17.45
CA GLN A 422 -3.61 -22.43 16.65
C GLN A 422 -3.57 -22.05 15.16
N ALA A 423 -3.64 -20.75 14.85
CA ALA A 423 -3.55 -20.22 13.49
C ALA A 423 -2.20 -20.55 12.84
N VAL A 424 -1.08 -20.39 13.56
CA VAL A 424 0.27 -20.79 13.09
C VAL A 424 0.31 -22.27 12.78
N ASN A 425 -0.16 -23.14 13.68
CA ASN A 425 -0.16 -24.57 13.47
C ASN A 425 -1.02 -24.98 12.26
N TYR A 426 -2.21 -24.40 12.14
CA TYR A 426 -3.12 -24.65 11.03
C TYR A 426 -2.50 -24.22 9.69
N THR A 427 -2.02 -22.97 9.62
CA THR A 427 -1.41 -22.35 8.44
C THR A 427 -0.22 -23.16 7.94
N LEU A 428 0.70 -23.53 8.84
CA LEU A 428 1.87 -24.35 8.48
C LEU A 428 1.48 -25.72 7.91
N ASN A 429 0.50 -26.40 8.53
CA ASN A 429 0.07 -27.72 8.06
C ASN A 429 -0.67 -27.63 6.72
N LEU A 430 -1.44 -26.58 6.49
CA LEU A 430 -2.12 -26.36 5.22
C LEU A 430 -1.11 -26.09 4.09
N TYR A 431 -0.12 -25.22 4.30
CA TYR A 431 0.94 -24.99 3.30
C TYR A 431 1.78 -26.25 3.03
N ARG A 432 2.05 -27.08 4.04
CA ARG A 432 2.69 -28.39 3.83
C ARG A 432 1.87 -29.29 2.89
N SER A 433 0.54 -29.36 3.07
CA SER A 433 -0.34 -30.12 2.17
C SER A 433 -0.29 -29.55 0.75
N LEU A 434 -0.46 -28.23 0.61
CA LEU A 434 -0.45 -27.56 -0.69
C LEU A 434 0.88 -27.71 -1.44
N ALA A 435 2.00 -27.75 -0.71
CA ALA A 435 3.32 -28.02 -1.28
C ALA A 435 3.45 -29.48 -1.75
N GLN A 436 2.96 -30.45 -0.97
CA GLN A 436 2.93 -31.87 -1.36
C GLN A 436 2.04 -32.13 -2.58
N GLU A 437 0.93 -31.40 -2.70
CA GLU A 437 0.01 -31.43 -3.84
C GLU A 437 0.59 -30.75 -5.10
N GLY A 438 1.70 -30.00 -4.98
CA GLY A 438 2.30 -29.24 -6.07
C GLY A 438 1.53 -27.98 -6.46
N LYS A 439 0.54 -27.56 -5.66
CA LYS A 439 -0.16 -26.27 -5.81
C LYS A 439 0.70 -25.08 -5.37
N VAL A 440 1.53 -25.29 -4.35
CA VAL A 440 2.48 -24.29 -3.84
C VAL A 440 3.90 -24.78 -4.08
N GLU A 441 4.67 -24.03 -4.84
CA GLU A 441 6.12 -24.17 -4.81
C GLU A 441 6.69 -23.29 -3.71
N VAL A 442 7.56 -23.86 -2.86
CA VAL A 442 8.23 -23.11 -1.80
C VAL A 442 9.66 -22.76 -2.21
N LEU A 443 9.98 -21.47 -2.28
CA LEU A 443 11.35 -20.99 -2.48
C LEU A 443 12.09 -20.93 -1.13
N THR A 444 13.42 -20.95 -1.21
CA THR A 444 14.26 -20.56 -0.07
C THR A 444 14.64 -19.08 -0.13
N VAL A 445 15.20 -18.56 0.95
CA VAL A 445 15.71 -17.18 1.08
C VAL A 445 16.90 -17.25 2.03
N PRO A 446 17.95 -16.41 1.91
CA PRO A 446 18.95 -16.31 2.97
C PRO A 446 18.29 -15.92 4.30
N PHE A 447 18.76 -16.52 5.40
CA PHE A 447 17.95 -16.72 6.61
C PHE A 447 17.29 -15.46 7.19
N TYR A 448 18.05 -14.37 7.36
CA TYR A 448 17.55 -13.11 7.93
C TYR A 448 17.33 -12.02 6.87
N HIS A 449 17.11 -12.41 5.62
CA HIS A 449 16.83 -11.49 4.51
C HIS A 449 17.90 -10.37 4.36
N PRO A 450 19.22 -10.70 4.34
CA PRO A 450 20.27 -9.70 4.18
C PRO A 450 20.28 -9.10 2.77
N LEU A 451 20.72 -7.84 2.65
CA LEU A 451 20.90 -7.20 1.35
C LEU A 451 22.21 -7.69 0.70
N GLN A 452 22.13 -8.85 0.05
CA GLN A 452 23.30 -9.65 -0.36
C GLN A 452 24.36 -8.88 -1.18
N PRO A 453 24.03 -7.99 -2.14
CA PRO A 453 25.05 -7.24 -2.87
C PRO A 453 25.98 -6.43 -1.96
N ILE A 454 25.42 -5.77 -0.92
CA ILE A 454 26.22 -4.99 0.04
C ILE A 454 27.07 -5.89 0.94
N ILE A 455 26.56 -7.05 1.32
CA ILE A 455 27.32 -8.05 2.10
C ILE A 455 28.52 -8.54 1.28
N LEU A 456 28.31 -8.86 0.00
CA LEU A 456 29.38 -9.23 -0.94
C LEU A 456 30.41 -8.11 -1.13
N ASP A 457 29.97 -6.88 -1.34
CA ASP A 457 30.84 -5.71 -1.56
C ASP A 457 31.71 -5.39 -0.34
N ASN A 458 31.19 -5.67 0.86
CA ASN A 458 31.97 -5.59 2.09
C ASN A 458 32.96 -6.77 2.27
N GLY A 459 33.00 -7.73 1.33
CA GLY A 459 33.85 -8.90 1.40
C GLY A 459 33.36 -9.98 2.37
N TRP A 460 32.09 -9.94 2.77
CA TRP A 460 31.47 -10.83 3.75
C TRP A 460 30.73 -12.00 3.11
N TRP A 461 31.21 -12.47 1.95
CA TRP A 461 30.58 -13.53 1.15
C TRP A 461 30.31 -14.83 1.91
N SER A 462 31.11 -15.13 2.95
CA SER A 462 30.93 -16.32 3.78
C SER A 462 29.69 -16.22 4.69
N ASP A 463 29.29 -15.01 5.08
CA ASP A 463 28.07 -14.76 5.85
C ASP A 463 26.84 -15.00 4.97
N ASP A 464 26.84 -14.46 3.74
CA ASP A 464 25.82 -14.76 2.72
C ASP A 464 25.69 -16.27 2.46
N LEU A 465 26.82 -16.96 2.26
CA LEU A 465 26.82 -18.40 2.03
C LEU A 465 26.21 -19.16 3.23
N ALA A 466 26.57 -18.79 4.45
CA ALA A 466 26.02 -19.41 5.66
C ALA A 466 24.51 -19.16 5.76
N GLN A 467 24.06 -17.93 5.53
CA GLN A 467 22.65 -17.56 5.57
C GLN A 467 21.83 -18.27 4.49
N ILE A 468 22.35 -18.44 3.26
CA ILE A 468 21.71 -19.24 2.19
C ILE A 468 21.56 -20.69 2.63
N LEU A 469 22.63 -21.31 3.14
CA LEU A 469 22.61 -22.71 3.59
C LEU A 469 21.63 -22.94 4.75
N MET A 470 21.62 -22.01 5.72
CA MET A 470 20.66 -22.02 6.82
C MET A 470 19.23 -21.91 6.30
N GLY A 471 19.00 -21.04 5.29
CA GLY A 471 17.70 -20.90 4.67
C GLY A 471 17.22 -22.16 3.96
N ILE A 472 18.07 -22.77 3.14
CA ILE A 472 17.78 -24.05 2.46
C ILE A 472 17.42 -25.12 3.49
N GLN A 473 18.19 -25.19 4.58
CA GLN A 473 17.95 -26.15 5.65
C GLN A 473 16.60 -25.92 6.34
N MET A 474 16.26 -24.69 6.69
CA MET A 474 14.97 -24.36 7.32
C MET A 474 13.79 -24.69 6.39
N THR A 475 13.85 -24.27 5.13
CA THR A 475 12.82 -24.57 4.13
C THR A 475 12.62 -26.09 3.99
N ARG A 476 13.72 -26.86 3.89
CA ARG A 476 13.66 -28.32 3.82
C ARG A 476 13.07 -28.93 5.08
N GLN A 477 13.47 -28.47 6.26
CA GLN A 477 12.96 -29.00 7.54
C GLN A 477 11.46 -28.74 7.71
N VAL A 478 10.97 -27.57 7.32
CA VAL A 478 9.56 -27.19 7.51
C VAL A 478 8.66 -27.84 6.49
N PHE A 479 9.02 -27.81 5.20
CA PHE A 479 8.12 -28.23 4.10
C PHE A 479 8.45 -29.60 3.50
N ASN A 480 9.58 -30.21 3.88
CA ASN A 480 10.08 -31.45 3.29
C ASN A 480 10.27 -31.35 1.76
N VAL A 481 10.69 -30.17 1.28
CA VAL A 481 11.03 -29.91 -0.12
C VAL A 481 12.52 -29.61 -0.27
N SER A 482 13.06 -29.83 -1.47
CA SER A 482 14.39 -29.33 -1.84
C SER A 482 14.22 -28.11 -2.73
N PRO A 483 14.29 -26.89 -2.16
CA PRO A 483 14.03 -25.67 -2.93
C PRO A 483 15.10 -25.51 -4.02
N ALA A 484 14.67 -25.40 -5.28
CA ALA A 484 15.54 -25.15 -6.43
C ALA A 484 15.67 -23.65 -6.74
N GLY A 485 14.71 -22.83 -6.28
CA GLY A 485 14.73 -21.39 -6.45
C GLY A 485 14.90 -20.64 -5.13
N THR A 486 15.36 -19.40 -5.24
CA THR A 486 15.43 -18.46 -4.12
C THR A 486 14.64 -17.20 -4.44
N TRP A 487 14.03 -16.58 -3.42
CA TRP A 487 13.81 -15.15 -3.46
C TRP A 487 15.14 -14.48 -3.12
N THR A 488 15.65 -13.64 -4.02
CA THR A 488 16.79 -12.77 -3.70
C THR A 488 16.23 -11.61 -2.88
N PRO A 489 16.67 -11.40 -1.62
CA PRO A 489 16.15 -10.33 -0.77
C PRO A 489 16.09 -8.99 -1.50
N GLU A 490 14.90 -8.37 -1.50
CA GLU A 490 14.64 -7.10 -2.19
C GLU A 490 14.89 -7.12 -3.70
N GLN A 491 14.96 -8.31 -4.29
CA GLN A 491 15.47 -8.53 -5.64
C GLN A 491 16.79 -7.78 -5.88
N ALA A 492 17.58 -7.58 -4.82
CA ALA A 492 18.83 -6.86 -4.84
C ALA A 492 19.93 -7.80 -5.33
N PHE A 493 20.45 -7.54 -6.52
CA PHE A 493 21.32 -8.48 -7.21
C PHE A 493 22.56 -7.80 -7.77
N ASN A 494 23.69 -8.50 -7.67
CA ASN A 494 24.87 -8.25 -8.47
C ASN A 494 25.41 -9.58 -9.02
N MET A 495 26.29 -9.50 -10.02
CA MET A 495 26.80 -10.68 -10.74
C MET A 495 27.59 -11.65 -9.84
N GLY A 496 28.05 -11.22 -8.66
CA GLY A 496 28.77 -12.05 -7.69
C GLY A 496 27.90 -13.17 -7.09
N LEU A 497 26.59 -12.94 -6.96
CA LEU A 497 25.65 -13.89 -6.36
C LEU A 497 25.50 -15.19 -7.14
N ILE A 498 25.75 -15.17 -8.46
CA ILE A 498 25.67 -16.37 -9.32
C ILE A 498 26.59 -17.46 -8.79
N THR A 499 27.78 -17.10 -8.31
CA THR A 499 28.74 -18.04 -7.73
C THR A 499 28.16 -18.72 -6.49
N LEU A 500 27.56 -17.95 -5.57
CA LEU A 500 26.97 -18.48 -4.35
C LEU A 500 25.75 -19.36 -4.63
N TYR A 501 24.88 -18.96 -5.56
CA TYR A 501 23.72 -19.75 -5.96
C TYR A 501 24.14 -21.09 -6.57
N ASN A 502 25.15 -21.10 -7.44
CA ASN A 502 25.69 -22.34 -8.01
C ASN A 502 26.32 -23.26 -6.95
N GLN A 503 27.09 -22.71 -5.99
CA GLN A 503 27.71 -23.48 -4.90
C GLN A 503 26.69 -24.14 -3.97
N THR A 504 25.53 -23.53 -3.81
CA THR A 504 24.46 -23.98 -2.90
C THR A 504 23.38 -24.80 -3.60
N GLY A 505 23.44 -24.90 -4.93
CA GLY A 505 22.49 -25.67 -5.74
C GLY A 505 21.21 -24.91 -6.10
N ILE A 506 21.12 -23.61 -5.77
CA ILE A 506 20.05 -22.72 -6.26
C ILE A 506 20.22 -22.58 -7.78
N ARG A 507 19.11 -22.74 -8.51
CA ARG A 507 19.06 -22.76 -9.97
C ARG A 507 18.38 -21.56 -10.57
N TYR A 508 17.52 -20.88 -9.82
CA TYR A 508 16.84 -19.70 -10.30
C TYR A 508 16.47 -18.69 -9.20
N THR A 509 16.23 -17.45 -9.62
CA THR A 509 15.68 -16.37 -8.79
C THR A 509 14.68 -15.52 -9.59
N ILE A 510 14.05 -14.56 -8.92
CA ILE A 510 13.09 -13.60 -9.48
C ILE A 510 13.66 -12.19 -9.35
N LEU A 511 13.67 -11.42 -10.44
CA LEU A 511 14.17 -10.05 -10.48
C LEU A 511 13.18 -9.11 -11.18
N ASP A 512 13.38 -7.79 -11.10
CA ASP A 512 12.47 -6.79 -11.68
C ASP A 512 12.84 -6.45 -13.13
N GLN A 513 11.88 -6.46 -14.07
CA GLN A 513 12.21 -6.22 -15.47
C GLN A 513 12.78 -4.81 -15.70
N ASP A 514 12.24 -3.77 -15.06
CA ASP A 514 12.61 -2.37 -15.29
C ASP A 514 13.96 -2.05 -14.64
N ALA A 515 14.27 -2.73 -13.53
CA ALA A 515 15.56 -2.61 -12.85
C ALA A 515 16.72 -3.18 -13.67
N TYR A 516 16.51 -4.28 -14.39
CA TYR A 516 17.61 -5.05 -14.97
C TYR A 516 17.62 -5.06 -16.50
N LEU A 517 16.51 -5.42 -17.17
CA LEU A 517 16.48 -5.67 -18.62
C LEU A 517 16.96 -4.51 -19.49
N PRO A 518 16.74 -3.22 -19.16
CA PRO A 518 17.28 -2.11 -19.95
C PRO A 518 18.80 -2.04 -20.03
N TYR A 519 19.52 -2.70 -19.12
CA TYR A 519 20.97 -2.56 -18.95
C TYR A 519 21.77 -3.81 -19.33
N VAL A 520 21.08 -4.92 -19.63
CA VAL A 520 21.76 -6.21 -19.89
C VAL A 520 22.44 -6.25 -21.25
N THR A 521 23.43 -7.12 -21.37
CA THR A 521 23.98 -7.54 -22.65
C THR A 521 23.32 -8.84 -23.10
N VAL A 522 22.66 -8.84 -24.25
CA VAL A 522 22.07 -10.06 -24.85
C VAL A 522 23.16 -10.88 -25.53
N VAL A 523 23.33 -12.13 -25.07
CA VAL A 523 24.22 -13.12 -25.69
C VAL A 523 23.49 -13.87 -26.81
N SER A 524 22.24 -14.28 -26.56
CA SER A 524 21.35 -14.87 -27.56
C SER A 524 19.88 -14.69 -27.19
N GLY A 525 18.99 -14.58 -28.18
CA GLY A 525 17.55 -14.38 -27.95
C GLY A 525 17.15 -12.91 -27.98
N ASN A 526 16.27 -12.48 -27.08
CA ASN A 526 15.79 -11.09 -26.99
C ASN A 526 15.48 -10.71 -25.54
N THR A 527 15.08 -9.47 -25.29
CA THR A 527 14.77 -8.92 -23.96
C THR A 527 13.27 -8.91 -23.65
N ASN A 528 12.45 -9.73 -24.31
CA ASN A 528 11.03 -9.84 -23.96
C ASN A 528 10.89 -10.41 -22.54
N PRO A 529 10.33 -9.69 -21.56
CA PRO A 529 10.27 -10.13 -20.17
C PRO A 529 9.40 -11.38 -19.97
N TYR A 530 8.51 -11.70 -20.91
CA TYR A 530 7.54 -12.79 -20.78
C TYR A 530 8.14 -14.19 -21.08
N GLN A 531 9.34 -14.47 -20.57
CA GLN A 531 10.05 -15.74 -20.71
C GLN A 531 11.11 -15.91 -19.59
N PRO A 532 11.58 -17.15 -19.33
CA PRO A 532 12.77 -17.36 -18.50
C PRO A 532 14.07 -16.98 -19.22
N PHE A 533 15.01 -16.42 -18.46
CA PHE A 533 16.33 -16.02 -18.93
C PHE A 533 17.43 -16.83 -18.25
N GLU A 534 18.48 -17.18 -19.00
CA GLU A 534 19.73 -17.64 -18.42
C GLU A 534 20.70 -16.46 -18.26
N VAL A 535 21.14 -16.20 -17.03
CA VAL A 535 22.09 -15.13 -16.72
C VAL A 535 23.48 -15.72 -16.53
N LEU A 536 24.44 -15.33 -17.38
CA LEU A 536 25.82 -15.82 -17.36
C LEU A 536 26.75 -14.84 -16.64
N ASN A 537 27.59 -15.33 -15.72
CA ASN A 537 28.71 -14.57 -15.18
C ASN A 537 30.00 -14.74 -16.01
N SER A 538 31.03 -13.96 -15.68
CA SER A 538 32.33 -13.99 -16.35
C SER A 538 33.12 -15.29 -16.15
N LEU A 539 32.70 -16.14 -15.21
CA LEU A 539 33.30 -17.46 -14.95
C LEU A 539 32.59 -18.59 -15.73
N GLY A 540 31.58 -18.26 -16.55
CA GLY A 540 30.79 -19.24 -17.29
C GLY A 540 29.77 -20.00 -16.44
N GLN A 541 29.51 -19.54 -15.20
CA GLN A 541 28.44 -20.05 -14.35
C GLN A 541 27.14 -19.32 -14.69
N SER A 542 26.00 -19.95 -14.37
CA SER A 542 24.70 -19.39 -14.72
C SER A 542 23.63 -19.60 -13.67
N THR A 543 22.60 -18.75 -13.71
CA THR A 543 21.34 -18.93 -13.00
C THR A 543 20.20 -18.58 -13.92
N ILE A 544 19.04 -19.23 -13.75
CA ILE A 544 17.83 -18.80 -14.43
C ILE A 544 17.23 -17.62 -13.67
N VAL A 545 16.65 -16.67 -14.40
CA VAL A 545 15.90 -15.54 -13.84
C VAL A 545 14.55 -15.46 -14.54
N LEU A 546 13.49 -15.35 -13.74
CA LEU A 546 12.21 -14.83 -14.21
C LEU A 546 12.14 -13.34 -13.86
N PHE A 547 11.92 -12.49 -14.85
CA PHE A 547 11.70 -11.07 -14.57
C PHE A 547 10.22 -10.82 -14.30
N ARG A 548 9.89 -10.24 -13.15
CA ARG A 548 8.52 -9.82 -12.85
C ARG A 548 8.12 -8.68 -13.77
N ASP A 549 6.87 -8.69 -14.21
CA ASP A 549 6.24 -7.54 -14.86
C ASP A 549 6.08 -6.45 -13.80
N THR A 550 6.87 -5.38 -13.90
CA THR A 550 6.96 -4.32 -12.89
C THR A 550 5.61 -3.62 -12.72
N ALA A 551 4.93 -3.30 -13.82
CA ALA A 551 3.66 -2.59 -13.78
C ALA A 551 2.57 -3.45 -13.13
N LEU A 552 2.39 -4.69 -13.60
CA LEU A 552 1.37 -5.59 -13.05
C LEU A 552 1.67 -5.96 -11.59
N SER A 553 2.93 -6.20 -11.23
CA SER A 553 3.32 -6.47 -9.83
C SER A 553 3.03 -5.30 -8.90
N ASN A 554 3.28 -4.07 -9.35
CA ASN A 554 2.96 -2.86 -8.57
C ASN A 554 1.45 -2.63 -8.46
N GLN A 555 0.67 -2.93 -9.51
CA GLN A 555 -0.79 -2.86 -9.43
C GLN A 555 -1.35 -3.87 -8.42
N PHE A 556 -0.84 -5.11 -8.43
CA PHE A 556 -1.15 -6.10 -7.39
C PHE A 556 -0.80 -5.60 -5.99
N SER A 557 0.36 -4.95 -5.84
CA SER A 557 0.86 -4.51 -4.54
C SER A 557 0.06 -3.33 -3.96
N PHE A 558 -0.33 -2.37 -4.80
CA PHE A 558 -0.74 -1.04 -4.33
C PHE A 558 -2.10 -0.57 -4.84
N GLN A 559 -2.66 -1.17 -5.90
CA GLN A 559 -3.91 -0.70 -6.51
C GLN A 559 -5.07 -1.69 -6.32
N PHE A 560 -4.87 -2.96 -6.67
CA PHE A 560 -5.92 -3.98 -6.73
C PHE A 560 -6.65 -4.22 -5.40
N PHE A 561 -6.04 -3.86 -4.28
CA PHE A 561 -6.62 -4.01 -2.95
C PHE A 561 -7.21 -2.70 -2.42
N SER A 562 -7.46 -1.69 -3.25
CA SER A 562 -8.05 -0.39 -2.84
C SER A 562 -9.34 -0.03 -3.59
N GLN A 563 -9.93 -1.01 -4.27
CA GLN A 563 -11.10 -0.83 -5.14
C GLN A 563 -12.06 -2.01 -5.02
N PRO A 564 -13.28 -1.97 -5.60
CA PRO A 564 -14.23 -3.08 -5.49
C PRO A 564 -13.66 -4.42 -6.01
N PRO A 565 -13.86 -5.55 -5.30
CA PRO A 565 -13.26 -6.84 -5.66
C PRO A 565 -13.51 -7.29 -7.10
N GLN A 566 -14.72 -7.05 -7.62
CA GLN A 566 -15.09 -7.42 -8.99
C GLN A 566 -14.36 -6.57 -10.03
N LEU A 567 -14.09 -5.30 -9.72
CA LEU A 567 -13.29 -4.42 -10.59
C LEU A 567 -11.84 -4.90 -10.65
N THR A 568 -11.28 -5.32 -9.52
CA THR A 568 -9.95 -5.91 -9.44
C THR A 568 -9.82 -7.17 -10.27
N ALA A 569 -10.73 -8.12 -10.09
CA ALA A 569 -10.76 -9.33 -10.90
C ALA A 569 -10.91 -9.03 -12.40
N GLN A 570 -11.75 -8.06 -12.75
CA GLN A 570 -11.92 -7.62 -14.14
C GLN A 570 -10.61 -7.07 -14.72
N GLN A 571 -9.98 -6.08 -14.05
CA GLN A 571 -8.78 -5.42 -14.55
C GLN A 571 -7.64 -6.41 -14.74
N LEU A 572 -7.36 -7.26 -13.75
CA LEU A 572 -6.35 -8.30 -13.84
C LEU A 572 -6.56 -9.22 -15.06
N ILE A 573 -7.75 -9.78 -15.20
CA ILE A 573 -8.04 -10.72 -16.29
C ILE A 573 -7.96 -10.03 -17.65
N GLN A 574 -8.40 -8.77 -17.75
CA GLN A 574 -8.33 -8.01 -18.99
C GLN A 574 -6.89 -7.63 -19.35
N GLU A 575 -6.04 -7.29 -18.38
CA GLU A 575 -4.62 -7.02 -18.60
C GLU A 575 -3.86 -8.28 -19.05
N LEU A 576 -4.09 -9.41 -18.37
CA LEU A 576 -3.55 -10.72 -18.79
C LEU A 576 -4.01 -11.10 -20.21
N ALA A 577 -5.25 -10.77 -20.58
CA ALA A 577 -5.76 -11.00 -21.93
C ALA A 577 -5.03 -10.13 -22.97
N MET A 578 -4.71 -8.87 -22.64
CA MET A 578 -3.89 -8.00 -23.49
C MET A 578 -2.47 -8.55 -23.65
N ILE A 579 -1.86 -9.05 -22.57
CA ILE A 579 -0.55 -9.71 -22.63
C ILE A 579 -0.63 -10.95 -23.52
N TYR A 580 -1.65 -11.79 -23.36
CA TYR A 580 -1.88 -12.97 -24.21
C TYR A 580 -2.01 -12.63 -25.69
N MET A 581 -2.70 -11.54 -26.04
CA MET A 581 -2.87 -11.12 -27.43
C MET A 581 -1.52 -10.86 -28.11
N ASN A 582 -0.57 -10.27 -27.37
CA ASN A 582 0.75 -9.86 -27.86
C ASN A 582 1.82 -10.94 -27.68
N ASN A 583 1.70 -11.77 -26.64
CA ASN A 583 2.70 -12.76 -26.23
C ASN A 583 2.03 -14.13 -25.94
N PRO A 584 1.37 -14.75 -26.92
CA PRO A 584 0.73 -16.04 -26.70
C PRO A 584 1.76 -17.10 -26.29
N GLY A 585 1.52 -17.81 -25.19
CA GLY A 585 2.48 -18.77 -24.63
C GLY A 585 3.60 -18.15 -23.79
N GLY A 586 3.56 -16.85 -23.49
CA GLY A 586 4.52 -16.18 -22.61
C GLY A 586 4.38 -16.56 -21.14
N VAL A 587 5.46 -16.38 -20.38
CA VAL A 587 5.50 -16.51 -18.92
C VAL A 587 5.33 -15.13 -18.29
N VAL A 588 4.19 -14.87 -17.67
CA VAL A 588 3.92 -13.61 -16.96
C VAL A 588 4.25 -13.82 -15.49
N THR A 589 5.34 -13.23 -15.02
CA THR A 589 5.73 -13.31 -13.61
C THR A 589 5.22 -12.08 -12.87
N VAL A 590 4.48 -12.30 -11.79
CA VAL A 590 3.99 -11.23 -10.90
C VAL A 590 4.54 -11.54 -9.51
N ALA A 591 5.35 -10.64 -8.97
CA ALA A 591 6.12 -10.91 -7.75
C ALA A 591 6.13 -9.70 -6.80
N PHE A 592 5.70 -9.92 -5.56
CA PHE A 592 5.40 -8.86 -4.60
C PHE A 592 5.28 -9.41 -3.17
N ASP A 593 5.23 -8.50 -2.19
CA ASP A 593 5.07 -8.85 -0.78
C ASP A 593 3.73 -9.53 -0.51
N GLY A 594 3.80 -10.55 0.35
CA GLY A 594 2.72 -11.44 0.76
C GLY A 594 1.55 -10.73 1.41
N GLU A 595 1.83 -10.17 2.58
CA GLU A 595 0.83 -9.63 3.49
C GLU A 595 0.41 -8.20 3.13
N ASN A 596 1.33 -7.40 2.58
CA ASN A 596 1.14 -5.97 2.34
C ASN A 596 -0.18 -5.61 1.65
N PRO A 597 -0.54 -6.23 0.51
CA PRO A 597 -1.77 -5.87 -0.19
C PRO A 597 -3.03 -6.15 0.65
N LEU A 598 -2.98 -7.18 1.51
CA LEU A 598 -4.10 -7.56 2.38
C LEU A 598 -4.20 -6.64 3.61
N ILE A 599 -3.08 -6.37 4.28
CA ILE A 599 -3.06 -5.64 5.55
C ILE A 599 -3.16 -4.13 5.37
N PHE A 600 -2.74 -3.58 4.22
CA PHE A 600 -2.91 -2.15 3.92
C PHE A 600 -4.37 -1.78 3.63
N ASN A 601 -5.22 -2.74 3.27
CA ASN A 601 -6.66 -2.55 3.22
C ASN A 601 -7.43 -3.74 3.80
N PRO A 602 -7.55 -3.82 5.14
CA PRO A 602 -8.21 -4.95 5.79
C PRO A 602 -9.73 -4.99 5.55
N SER A 603 -10.32 -3.92 5.02
CA SER A 603 -11.76 -3.82 4.78
C SER A 603 -12.22 -4.63 3.55
N THR A 604 -11.44 -4.60 2.48
CA THR A 604 -11.76 -5.32 1.23
C THR A 604 -10.73 -6.38 0.87
N GLY A 605 -9.51 -6.31 1.41
CA GLY A 605 -8.39 -7.13 0.97
C GLY A 605 -8.67 -8.64 0.90
N PRO A 606 -9.34 -9.24 1.91
CA PRO A 606 -9.75 -10.63 1.84
C PRO A 606 -10.70 -10.95 0.68
N GLN A 607 -11.64 -10.06 0.39
CA GLN A 607 -12.60 -10.21 -0.70
C GLN A 607 -11.93 -9.97 -2.06
N ASP A 608 -10.98 -9.04 -2.12
CA ASP A 608 -10.18 -8.75 -3.33
C ASP A 608 -9.38 -9.98 -3.75
N LEU A 609 -8.63 -10.59 -2.82
CA LEU A 609 -7.88 -11.83 -3.11
C LEU A 609 -8.79 -12.99 -3.50
N ASN A 610 -9.93 -13.15 -2.81
CA ASN A 610 -10.91 -14.18 -3.15
C ASN A 610 -11.47 -13.98 -4.57
N ALA A 611 -11.76 -12.74 -4.98
CA ALA A 611 -12.23 -12.43 -6.33
C ALA A 611 -11.14 -12.67 -7.39
N ILE A 612 -9.88 -12.33 -7.09
CA ILE A 612 -8.72 -12.61 -7.96
C ILE A 612 -8.59 -14.12 -8.19
N TYR A 613 -8.48 -14.94 -7.15
CA TYR A 613 -8.30 -16.38 -7.30
C TYR A 613 -9.51 -17.08 -7.90
N GLN A 614 -10.73 -16.61 -7.60
CA GLN A 614 -11.93 -17.08 -8.27
C GLN A 614 -11.85 -16.84 -9.79
N ALA A 615 -11.47 -15.63 -10.21
CA ALA A 615 -11.36 -15.28 -11.62
C ALA A 615 -10.23 -16.06 -12.31
N LEU A 616 -9.05 -16.16 -11.71
CA LEU A 616 -7.96 -16.98 -12.25
C LEU A 616 -8.38 -18.45 -12.42
N SER A 617 -9.03 -19.01 -11.39
CA SER A 617 -9.55 -20.38 -11.44
C SER A 617 -10.62 -20.58 -12.52
N GLN A 618 -11.39 -19.55 -12.87
CA GLN A 618 -12.40 -19.60 -13.94
C GLN A 618 -11.76 -19.71 -15.33
N TYR A 619 -10.60 -19.08 -15.56
CA TYR A 619 -9.91 -19.11 -16.86
C TYR A 619 -8.79 -20.17 -16.94
N GLN A 620 -8.46 -20.82 -15.82
CA GLN A 620 -7.46 -21.89 -15.75
C GLN A 620 -7.69 -22.97 -16.81
N GLY A 621 -6.67 -23.24 -17.62
CA GLY A 621 -6.69 -24.28 -18.67
C GLY A 621 -7.27 -23.81 -20.00
N SER A 622 -7.61 -22.52 -20.15
CA SER A 622 -8.07 -21.93 -21.41
C SER A 622 -6.94 -21.23 -22.16
N TRP A 623 -6.97 -19.89 -22.24
CA TRP A 623 -5.89 -19.04 -22.75
C TRP A 623 -4.89 -18.64 -21.64
N LEU A 624 -5.19 -19.01 -20.40
CA LEU A 624 -4.42 -18.73 -19.19
C LEU A 624 -4.23 -20.03 -18.40
N ILE A 625 -3.04 -20.23 -17.87
CA ILE A 625 -2.76 -21.21 -16.81
C ILE A 625 -1.94 -20.54 -15.72
N THR A 626 -2.25 -20.82 -14.46
CA THR A 626 -1.37 -20.54 -13.33
C THR A 626 -0.37 -21.69 -13.20
N GLN A 627 0.90 -21.36 -12.98
CA GLN A 627 2.00 -22.32 -12.81
C GLN A 627 2.93 -21.85 -11.70
N THR A 628 3.61 -22.81 -11.07
CA THR A 628 4.76 -22.46 -10.23
C THR A 628 5.95 -22.01 -11.09
N ALA A 629 6.92 -21.32 -10.50
CA ALA A 629 8.10 -20.83 -11.21
C ALA A 629 8.89 -21.97 -11.87
N SER A 630 9.15 -23.08 -11.16
CA SER A 630 9.82 -24.25 -11.73
C SER A 630 9.03 -24.90 -12.87
N GLN A 631 7.69 -24.96 -12.77
CA GLN A 631 6.85 -25.49 -13.85
C GLN A 631 6.95 -24.62 -15.11
N ALA A 632 6.91 -23.30 -14.96
CA ALA A 632 7.08 -22.37 -16.06
C ALA A 632 8.48 -22.48 -16.69
N ILE A 633 9.54 -22.51 -15.87
CA ILE A 633 10.94 -22.70 -16.33
C ILE A 633 11.12 -24.02 -17.09
N ALA A 634 10.50 -25.10 -16.61
CA ALA A 634 10.62 -26.41 -17.24
C ALA A 634 9.91 -26.49 -18.61
N THR A 635 8.79 -25.78 -18.77
CA THR A 635 7.92 -25.86 -19.95
C THR A 635 8.21 -24.82 -21.03
N HIS A 636 8.97 -23.76 -20.72
CA HIS A 636 9.24 -22.64 -21.64
C HIS A 636 10.73 -22.59 -22.01
N LYS A 637 11.11 -23.37 -23.03
CA LYS A 637 12.46 -23.44 -23.62
C LYS A 637 12.41 -23.16 -25.13
N PRO A 638 13.52 -22.69 -25.75
CA PRO A 638 14.81 -22.32 -25.14
C PRO A 638 14.75 -20.99 -24.39
N TYR A 639 15.78 -20.70 -23.57
CA TYR A 639 15.92 -19.45 -22.84
C TYR A 639 16.67 -18.40 -23.66
N SER A 640 16.32 -17.13 -23.48
CA SER A 640 17.23 -16.04 -23.86
C SER A 640 18.40 -16.00 -22.87
N VAL A 641 19.61 -15.72 -23.38
CA VAL A 641 20.85 -15.72 -22.59
C VAL A 641 21.34 -14.29 -22.49
N ILE A 642 21.56 -13.81 -21.27
CA ILE A 642 21.96 -12.44 -20.95
C ILE A 642 23.13 -12.41 -19.95
N THR A 643 23.82 -11.28 -19.88
CA THR A 643 24.91 -11.02 -18.93
C THR A 643 24.98 -9.54 -18.57
N ASN A 644 25.92 -9.15 -17.71
CA ASN A 644 26.16 -7.77 -17.28
C ASN A 644 24.92 -7.11 -16.64
N LEU A 645 24.23 -7.82 -15.75
CA LEU A 645 23.17 -7.20 -14.95
C LEU A 645 23.80 -6.15 -14.01
N PRO A 646 23.20 -4.95 -13.88
CA PRO A 646 23.68 -3.92 -12.96
C PRO A 646 23.51 -4.36 -11.51
N GLU A 647 24.24 -3.72 -10.59
CA GLU A 647 23.94 -3.81 -9.17
C GLU A 647 22.79 -2.86 -8.81
N THR A 648 21.62 -3.44 -8.49
CA THR A 648 20.41 -2.68 -8.20
C THR A 648 19.42 -3.55 -7.41
N SER A 649 18.16 -3.12 -7.28
CA SER A 649 17.05 -3.85 -6.66
C SER A 649 15.73 -3.60 -7.39
N TRP A 650 14.62 -4.17 -6.90
CA TRP A 650 13.28 -3.88 -7.45
C TRP A 650 12.93 -2.37 -7.43
N ASN A 651 13.61 -1.57 -6.60
CA ASN A 651 13.43 -0.12 -6.50
C ASN A 651 14.36 0.67 -7.46
N LEU A 652 14.98 0.01 -8.45
CA LEU A 652 15.89 0.62 -9.44
C LEU A 652 17.19 1.21 -8.84
N ASN A 653 17.45 1.01 -7.54
CA ASN A 653 18.68 1.42 -6.82
C ASN A 653 18.66 0.84 -5.39
N LEU A 654 19.77 1.01 -4.66
CA LEU A 654 19.90 0.55 -3.26
C LEU A 654 19.64 1.65 -2.20
N ASN A 655 19.02 2.78 -2.54
CA ASN A 655 18.92 3.94 -1.63
C ASN A 655 18.05 3.67 -0.38
N TYR A 656 17.13 2.71 -0.45
CA TYR A 656 16.36 2.30 0.72
C TYR A 656 17.22 1.69 1.81
N TRP A 657 18.40 1.15 1.49
CA TRP A 657 19.29 0.50 2.46
C TRP A 657 20.61 1.26 2.64
N ASN A 658 21.06 2.00 1.63
CA ASN A 658 22.32 2.72 1.65
C ASN A 658 22.28 4.02 0.82
N ASN A 659 21.92 5.13 1.47
CA ASN A 659 21.83 6.46 0.84
C ASN A 659 22.58 7.57 1.61
N GLY A 660 23.45 7.20 2.55
CA GLY A 660 24.18 8.16 3.39
C GLY A 660 23.37 8.78 4.53
N ASN A 661 22.15 8.31 4.84
CA ASN A 661 21.45 8.72 6.05
C ASN A 661 22.25 8.35 7.31
N PRO A 662 22.39 9.24 8.32
CA PRO A 662 23.17 8.98 9.53
C PRO A 662 22.78 7.70 10.28
N GLY A 663 21.49 7.38 10.39
CA GLY A 663 21.02 6.17 11.06
C GLY A 663 21.41 4.90 10.32
N LYS A 664 21.31 4.90 8.98
CA LYS A 664 21.76 3.75 8.15
C LYS A 664 23.28 3.57 8.22
N ILE A 665 24.03 4.68 8.18
CA ILE A 665 25.50 4.66 8.37
C ILE A 665 25.85 4.07 9.75
N GLU A 666 25.13 4.47 10.79
CA GLU A 666 25.35 3.97 12.15
C GLU A 666 25.11 2.45 12.24
N ILE A 667 24.03 1.94 11.64
CA ILE A 667 23.75 0.51 11.57
C ILE A 667 24.88 -0.23 10.85
N TRP A 668 25.24 0.17 9.63
CA TRP A 668 26.31 -0.48 8.86
C TRP A 668 27.66 -0.46 9.58
N LYS A 669 28.00 0.67 10.21
CA LYS A 669 29.22 0.80 11.02
C LYS A 669 29.17 -0.13 12.24
N SER A 670 28.03 -0.24 12.91
CA SER A 670 27.86 -1.12 14.07
C SER A 670 27.95 -2.60 13.69
N VAL A 671 27.35 -2.99 12.56
CA VAL A 671 27.45 -4.36 12.00
C VAL A 671 28.90 -4.70 11.69
N ALA A 672 29.60 -3.85 10.95
CA ALA A 672 31.02 -4.06 10.63
C ALA A 672 31.88 -4.18 11.89
N THR A 673 31.66 -3.31 12.88
CA THR A 673 32.39 -3.36 14.16
C THR A 673 32.11 -4.66 14.92
N ALA A 674 30.84 -5.05 15.05
CA ALA A 674 30.46 -6.28 15.74
C ALA A 674 31.04 -7.52 15.06
N ARG A 675 31.02 -7.56 13.72
CA ARG A 675 31.62 -8.62 12.92
C ARG A 675 33.11 -8.77 13.21
N GLU A 676 33.87 -7.69 13.23
CA GLU A 676 35.31 -7.75 13.51
C GLU A 676 35.63 -8.31 14.90
N TYR A 677 34.93 -7.85 15.94
CA TYR A 677 35.08 -8.39 17.30
C TYR A 677 34.76 -9.89 17.32
N LEU A 678 33.70 -10.31 16.63
CA LEU A 678 33.30 -11.71 16.56
C LEU A 678 34.30 -12.56 15.77
N VAL A 679 34.82 -12.07 14.64
CA VAL A 679 35.89 -12.70 13.87
C VAL A 679 37.14 -12.85 14.74
N ALA A 680 37.52 -11.81 15.48
CA ALA A 680 38.65 -11.85 16.40
C ALA A 680 38.48 -12.92 17.48
N LEU A 681 37.31 -13.02 18.11
CA LEU A 681 37.04 -14.09 19.07
C LEU A 681 37.08 -15.47 18.41
N THR A 682 36.44 -15.62 17.26
CA THR A 682 36.31 -16.90 16.53
C THR A 682 37.68 -17.43 16.10
N LYS A 683 38.55 -16.56 15.55
CA LYS A 683 39.94 -16.91 15.19
C LYS A 683 40.79 -17.21 16.41
N ALA A 684 40.63 -16.45 17.50
CA ALA A 684 41.33 -16.72 18.75
C ALA A 684 40.98 -18.11 19.29
N VAL A 685 39.72 -18.53 19.22
CA VAL A 685 39.29 -19.89 19.65
C VAL A 685 39.70 -20.98 18.63
N GLY A 686 40.08 -20.61 17.41
CA GLY A 686 40.44 -21.55 16.34
C GLY A 686 39.23 -22.18 15.64
N LEU A 687 38.11 -21.47 15.59
CA LEU A 687 36.89 -21.90 14.90
C LEU A 687 36.79 -21.32 13.48
N ASN A 688 35.95 -21.92 12.65
CA ASN A 688 35.62 -21.39 11.33
C ASN A 688 34.76 -20.14 11.44
N LEU A 689 35.04 -19.16 10.58
CA LEU A 689 34.21 -17.96 10.41
C LEU A 689 32.90 -18.32 9.73
N SER A 690 31.88 -17.49 9.96
CA SER A 690 30.57 -17.60 9.31
C SER A 690 29.98 -19.03 9.35
N PRO A 691 29.89 -19.68 10.52
CA PRO A 691 29.35 -21.03 10.59
C PRO A 691 27.85 -21.04 10.26
N VAL A 692 27.38 -22.15 9.68
CA VAL A 692 25.95 -22.49 9.69
C VAL A 692 25.53 -22.74 11.14
N VAL A 693 24.58 -21.96 11.64
CA VAL A 693 24.19 -22.00 13.06
C VAL A 693 22.97 -22.89 13.24
N ASN A 694 23.02 -23.79 14.23
CA ASN A 694 21.84 -24.55 14.66
C ASN A 694 20.93 -23.67 15.51
N LEU A 695 19.63 -23.61 15.19
CA LEU A 695 18.66 -22.71 15.83
C LEU A 695 17.46 -23.50 16.39
N PRO A 696 17.59 -24.09 17.59
CA PRO A 696 16.47 -24.76 18.24
C PRO A 696 15.40 -23.75 18.65
N PRO A 697 14.13 -23.89 18.21
CA PRO A 697 13.08 -22.91 18.51
C PRO A 697 12.79 -22.69 20.00
N SER A 698 13.09 -23.67 20.86
CA SER A 698 12.83 -23.61 22.31
C SER A 698 13.75 -22.64 23.07
N ILE A 699 14.86 -22.19 22.46
CA ILE A 699 15.83 -21.28 23.07
C ILE A 699 16.03 -20.00 22.25
N SER A 700 15.11 -19.69 21.33
CA SER A 700 15.19 -18.52 20.46
C SER A 700 15.38 -17.20 21.22
N PRO A 701 16.21 -16.27 20.71
CA PRO A 701 16.96 -16.31 19.45
C PRO A 701 18.36 -16.93 19.56
N ASN A 702 18.63 -17.70 20.63
CA ASN A 702 19.97 -18.22 20.92
C ASN A 702 20.25 -19.56 20.21
N SER A 703 21.53 -19.90 20.12
CA SER A 703 22.01 -21.17 19.60
C SER A 703 22.53 -22.08 20.73
N THR A 704 23.08 -23.23 20.33
CA THR A 704 23.58 -24.32 21.17
C THR A 704 24.78 -23.93 22.04
N ASN A 705 25.51 -22.87 21.71
CA ASN A 705 26.64 -22.38 22.49
C ASN A 705 26.82 -20.86 22.32
N PRO A 706 27.56 -20.18 23.22
CA PRO A 706 27.70 -18.73 23.19
C PRO A 706 28.25 -18.17 21.88
N ILE A 707 29.28 -18.78 21.27
CA ILE A 707 29.88 -18.25 20.03
C ILE A 707 28.90 -18.40 18.86
N ALA A 708 28.22 -19.54 18.75
CA ALA A 708 27.18 -19.75 17.75
C ALA A 708 26.00 -18.78 17.93
N THR A 709 25.62 -18.45 19.17
CA THR A 709 24.63 -17.41 19.46
C THR A 709 25.07 -16.04 18.94
N LEU A 710 26.34 -15.68 19.14
CA LEU A 710 26.87 -14.40 18.64
C LEU A 710 26.91 -14.34 17.10
N TRP A 711 27.23 -15.45 16.43
CA TRP A 711 27.11 -15.53 14.96
C TRP A 711 25.67 -15.38 14.50
N ASN A 712 24.71 -15.99 15.20
CA ASN A 712 23.29 -15.76 14.90
C ASN A 712 22.91 -14.29 15.05
N TYR A 713 23.36 -13.63 16.12
CA TYR A 713 23.09 -12.21 16.35
C TYR A 713 23.67 -11.33 15.25
N LEU A 714 24.83 -11.69 14.69
CA LEU A 714 25.40 -10.96 13.56
C LEU A 714 24.50 -11.11 12.34
N TYR A 715 24.09 -12.33 11.99
CA TYR A 715 23.20 -12.57 10.85
C TYR A 715 21.86 -11.87 11.00
N VAL A 716 21.32 -11.81 12.23
CA VAL A 716 20.13 -10.99 12.51
C VAL A 716 20.40 -9.53 12.16
N ALA A 717 21.51 -8.95 12.64
CA ALA A 717 21.84 -7.55 12.41
C ALA A 717 22.16 -7.19 10.94
N GLU A 718 22.48 -8.18 10.10
CA GLU A 718 22.68 -8.02 8.65
C GLU A 718 21.38 -7.92 7.85
N GLY A 719 20.22 -8.19 8.46
CA GLY A 719 18.91 -8.15 7.80
C GLY A 719 18.59 -6.79 7.15
N SER A 720 17.96 -6.82 5.97
CA SER A 720 17.67 -5.61 5.18
C SER A 720 16.67 -4.67 5.87
N ASP A 721 15.74 -5.22 6.68
CA ASP A 721 14.66 -4.47 7.34
C ASP A 721 15.17 -3.28 8.16
N TRP A 722 16.29 -3.46 8.85
CA TRP A 722 16.82 -2.45 9.77
C TRP A 722 17.16 -1.17 9.04
N THR A 723 17.79 -1.29 7.86
CA THR A 723 18.19 -0.14 7.06
C THR A 723 17.07 0.34 6.15
N TRP A 724 16.19 -0.57 5.68
CA TRP A 724 14.96 -0.22 4.96
C TRP A 724 14.11 0.76 5.76
N GLN A 725 13.85 0.47 7.03
CA GLN A 725 12.96 1.27 7.88
C GLN A 725 13.64 2.52 8.45
N THR A 726 14.97 2.56 8.55
CA THR A 726 15.68 3.66 9.24
C THR A 726 15.84 4.90 8.37
N GLY A 727 15.06 5.94 8.66
CA GLY A 727 15.14 7.22 7.96
C GLY A 727 14.59 7.17 6.53
N PRO A 728 14.81 8.21 5.72
CA PRO A 728 14.25 8.29 4.37
C PRO A 728 14.82 7.18 3.47
N PRO A 729 14.02 6.68 2.52
CA PRO A 729 12.67 7.16 2.19
C PRO A 729 11.53 6.59 3.07
N SER A 730 11.72 5.47 3.79
CA SER A 730 10.64 4.79 4.53
C SER A 730 10.19 5.52 5.80
N ASN A 731 11.14 6.07 6.57
CA ASN A 731 10.88 6.73 7.86
C ASN A 731 10.07 5.86 8.86
N GLY A 732 10.42 4.59 8.96
CA GLY A 732 9.81 3.64 9.86
C GLY A 732 10.10 3.91 11.35
N PRO A 733 9.49 3.13 12.25
CA PRO A 733 9.69 3.26 13.69
C PRO A 733 11.16 3.14 14.10
N SER A 734 11.58 3.96 15.07
CA SER A 734 12.96 3.94 15.59
C SER A 734 13.38 2.59 16.20
N TRP A 735 12.41 1.75 16.56
CA TRP A 735 12.64 0.37 17.00
C TRP A 735 13.52 -0.43 16.04
N PHE A 736 13.34 -0.29 14.72
CA PHE A 736 14.15 -1.02 13.74
C PHE A 736 15.65 -0.70 13.84
N MET A 737 15.98 0.58 13.96
CA MET A 737 17.36 1.01 14.17
C MET A 737 17.90 0.46 15.50
N TYR A 738 17.13 0.64 16.59
CA TYR A 738 17.57 0.18 17.91
C TYR A 738 17.76 -1.34 17.96
N GLN A 739 16.98 -2.11 17.21
CA GLN A 739 17.10 -3.55 17.24
C GLN A 739 18.41 -4.05 16.63
N ALA A 740 18.81 -3.52 15.47
CA ALA A 740 20.12 -3.81 14.90
C ALA A 740 21.26 -3.40 15.85
N LEU A 741 21.14 -2.24 16.49
CA LEU A 741 22.11 -1.77 17.48
C LEU A 741 22.16 -2.64 18.74
N ASN A 742 21.02 -3.16 19.19
CA ASN A 742 20.96 -4.06 20.36
C ASN A 742 21.71 -5.37 20.10
N TYR A 743 21.52 -5.99 18.93
CA TYR A 743 22.22 -7.20 18.55
C TYR A 743 23.73 -6.98 18.40
N THR A 744 24.14 -5.92 17.70
CA THR A 744 25.56 -5.58 17.52
C THR A 744 26.24 -5.22 18.84
N ASN A 745 25.58 -4.44 19.71
CA ASN A 745 26.07 -4.14 21.05
C ASN A 745 26.19 -5.37 21.95
N ALA A 746 25.24 -6.32 21.86
CA ALA A 746 25.31 -7.58 22.58
C ALA A 746 26.54 -8.39 22.18
N ILE A 747 26.89 -8.42 20.89
CA ILE A 747 28.10 -9.07 20.38
C ILE A 747 29.35 -8.39 20.96
N ILE A 748 29.50 -7.08 20.74
CA ILE A 748 30.69 -6.32 21.15
C ILE A 748 30.89 -6.42 22.66
N SER A 749 29.83 -6.22 23.44
CA SER A 749 29.88 -6.31 24.91
C SER A 749 30.28 -7.70 25.38
N THR A 750 29.70 -8.76 24.81
CA THR A 750 30.00 -10.14 25.18
C THR A 750 31.44 -10.52 24.82
N VAL A 751 31.91 -10.17 23.62
CA VAL A 751 33.29 -10.42 23.19
C VAL A 751 34.28 -9.70 24.11
N ASN A 752 34.04 -8.41 24.40
CA ASN A 752 34.88 -7.65 25.33
C ASN A 752 34.90 -8.26 26.73
N GLN A 753 33.74 -8.70 27.24
CA GLN A 753 33.66 -9.38 28.52
C GLN A 753 34.39 -10.74 28.50
N MET A 754 34.41 -11.44 27.37
CA MET A 754 35.17 -12.67 27.22
C MET A 754 36.67 -12.39 27.22
N PHE A 755 37.13 -11.41 26.43
CA PHE A 755 38.54 -11.05 26.37
C PHE A 755 39.04 -10.45 27.69
N SER A 756 38.24 -9.72 28.46
CA SER A 756 38.65 -9.19 29.77
C SER A 756 38.95 -10.28 30.81
N LYS A 757 38.51 -11.52 30.58
CA LYS A 757 38.87 -12.69 31.41
C LYS A 757 40.26 -13.24 31.11
N ILE A 758 40.94 -12.71 30.10
CA ILE A 758 42.34 -13.01 29.79
C ILE A 758 43.19 -11.97 30.53
N THR A 759 43.94 -12.39 31.55
CA THR A 759 44.70 -11.46 32.39
C THR A 759 46.15 -11.88 32.54
N LEU A 760 47.06 -10.91 32.48
CA LEU A 760 48.47 -11.11 32.84
C LEU A 760 48.61 -11.05 34.37
N THR A 761 48.76 -12.21 35.00
CA THR A 761 48.82 -12.33 36.47
C THR A 761 50.22 -12.18 37.05
N LYS A 762 51.25 -12.50 36.26
CA LYS A 762 52.65 -12.35 36.65
C LYS A 762 53.50 -12.07 35.43
N ALA A 763 54.47 -11.17 35.56
CA ALA A 763 55.46 -10.92 34.53
C ALA A 763 56.82 -10.64 35.17
N ASN A 764 57.89 -11.16 34.58
CA ASN A 764 59.26 -10.92 35.03
C ASN A 764 60.23 -10.97 33.86
N ILE A 765 61.16 -10.03 33.83
CA ILE A 765 62.27 -10.00 32.88
C ILE A 765 63.52 -10.56 33.58
N ASP A 766 64.04 -11.66 33.07
CA ASP A 766 65.19 -12.39 33.60
C ASP A 766 66.27 -12.47 32.51
N GLY A 767 67.13 -11.45 32.46
CA GLY A 767 68.14 -11.26 31.42
C GLY A 767 67.53 -11.16 30.02
N HIS A 768 67.76 -12.19 29.19
CA HIS A 768 67.21 -12.29 27.83
C HIS A 768 65.90 -13.09 27.76
N LYS A 769 65.24 -13.38 28.88
CA LYS A 769 63.97 -14.12 28.91
C LYS A 769 62.87 -13.29 29.54
N LEU A 770 61.74 -13.19 28.86
CA LEU A 770 60.50 -12.67 29.42
C LEU A 770 59.63 -13.87 29.85
N LYS A 771 59.31 -13.93 31.14
CA LYS A 771 58.42 -14.95 31.73
C LYS A 771 57.08 -14.29 32.03
N LEU A 772 56.01 -14.81 31.46
CA LEU A 772 54.64 -14.32 31.59
C LEU A 772 53.74 -15.43 32.11
N THR A 773 52.88 -15.12 33.08
CA THR A 773 51.81 -16.01 33.51
C THR A 773 50.47 -15.37 33.16
N PHE A 774 49.77 -15.95 32.20
CA PHE A 774 48.41 -15.55 31.84
C PHE A 774 47.39 -16.44 32.54
N MET A 775 46.29 -15.84 32.98
CA MET A 775 45.07 -16.55 33.33
C MET A 775 44.09 -16.43 32.16
N ASN A 776 43.70 -17.56 31.58
CA ASN A 776 42.61 -17.63 30.62
C ASN A 776 41.33 -18.06 31.36
N GLY A 777 40.48 -17.11 31.70
CA GLY A 777 39.20 -17.37 32.36
C GLY A 777 38.08 -17.85 31.42
N LEU A 778 38.38 -18.17 30.17
CA LEU A 778 37.44 -18.77 29.22
C LEU A 778 37.52 -20.30 29.26
N ASN A 779 36.41 -20.94 28.91
CA ASN A 779 36.35 -22.40 28.74
C ASN A 779 36.86 -22.86 27.37
N TYR A 780 37.68 -22.04 26.71
CA TYR A 780 38.20 -22.27 25.37
C TYR A 780 39.73 -22.17 25.38
N THR A 781 40.39 -23.05 24.64
CA THR A 781 41.81 -22.85 24.30
C THR A 781 41.92 -21.72 23.28
N LEU A 782 42.86 -20.80 23.50
CA LEU A 782 43.06 -19.63 22.65
C LEU A 782 44.38 -19.70 21.89
N ASN A 783 44.34 -19.48 20.59
CA ASN A 783 45.47 -19.31 19.69
C ASN A 783 45.67 -17.82 19.44
N LEU A 784 46.73 -17.25 20.01
CA LEU A 784 46.99 -15.81 19.99
C LEU A 784 48.40 -15.50 19.44
N VAL A 785 48.61 -14.25 19.03
CA VAL A 785 49.91 -13.70 18.70
C VAL A 785 50.36 -12.78 19.83
N LEU A 786 51.40 -13.19 20.55
CA LEU A 786 52.07 -12.39 21.56
C LEU A 786 53.12 -11.52 20.87
N VAL A 787 52.98 -10.20 20.96
CA VAL A 787 53.98 -9.25 20.45
C VAL A 787 54.67 -8.58 21.62
N VAL A 788 55.99 -8.62 21.61
CA VAL A 788 56.83 -7.90 22.57
C VAL A 788 57.53 -6.76 21.84
N SER A 789 57.27 -5.54 22.31
CA SER A 789 57.86 -4.32 21.78
C SER A 789 58.72 -3.66 22.85
N SER A 790 59.91 -3.24 22.45
CA SER A 790 60.73 -2.27 23.18
C SER A 790 61.12 -1.22 22.16
N GLY A 791 61.39 0.03 22.53
CA GLY A 791 61.65 1.14 21.58
C GLY A 791 62.73 0.89 20.50
N ASN A 792 63.44 -0.24 20.56
CA ASN A 792 64.47 -0.69 19.63
C ASN A 792 64.12 -1.92 18.78
N TYR A 793 63.00 -2.63 19.01
CA TYR A 793 62.57 -3.80 18.24
C TYR A 793 61.13 -4.24 18.53
N ASN A 794 60.52 -4.99 17.59
CA ASN A 794 59.28 -5.74 17.77
C ASN A 794 59.54 -7.22 17.44
N THR A 795 59.09 -8.14 18.31
CA THR A 795 59.13 -9.58 18.05
C THR A 795 57.76 -10.19 18.33
N SER A 796 57.34 -11.17 17.53
CA SER A 796 56.05 -11.85 17.68
C SER A 796 56.23 -13.35 17.91
N TYR A 797 55.29 -13.94 18.65
CA TYR A 797 55.26 -15.35 18.99
C TYR A 797 53.83 -15.87 18.90
N ASN A 798 53.62 -16.97 18.20
CA ASN A 798 52.35 -17.69 18.26
C ASN A 798 52.29 -18.45 19.59
N ILE A 799 51.25 -18.20 20.38
CA ILE A 799 51.08 -18.79 21.70
C ILE A 799 49.70 -19.46 21.82
N VAL A 800 49.63 -20.45 22.70
CA VAL A 800 48.39 -21.15 23.05
C VAL A 800 48.10 -20.94 24.53
N LEU A 801 46.91 -20.45 24.86
CA LEU A 801 46.42 -20.32 26.24
C LEU A 801 45.30 -21.33 26.48
N ASN A 802 45.58 -22.40 27.22
CA ASN A 802 44.55 -23.34 27.68
C ASN A 802 43.67 -22.71 28.78
N PRO A 803 42.46 -23.20 29.03
CA PRO A 803 41.67 -22.75 30.18
C PRO A 803 42.46 -22.79 31.50
N GLY A 804 42.43 -21.70 32.27
CA GLY A 804 43.18 -21.57 33.52
C GLY A 804 44.56 -20.92 33.37
N ARG A 805 45.51 -21.34 34.21
CA ARG A 805 46.85 -20.74 34.33
C ARG A 805 47.78 -21.23 33.22
N ASN A 806 48.45 -20.31 32.53
CA ASN A 806 49.41 -20.59 31.46
C ASN A 806 50.72 -19.85 31.72
N ASP A 807 51.83 -20.59 31.77
CA ASP A 807 53.17 -20.02 31.89
C ASP A 807 53.86 -20.01 30.51
N ILE A 808 54.23 -18.83 30.05
CA ILE A 808 54.89 -18.59 28.77
C ILE A 808 56.27 -18.00 29.02
N SER A 809 57.29 -18.52 28.33
CA SER A 809 58.62 -17.92 28.32
C SER A 809 59.06 -17.66 26.88
N VAL A 810 59.42 -16.42 26.59
CA VAL A 810 59.89 -15.99 25.27
C VAL A 810 61.27 -15.33 25.39
N ASN A 811 62.06 -15.43 24.33
CA ASN A 811 63.40 -14.82 24.29
C ASN A 811 63.32 -13.34 23.89
N LEU A 812 64.17 -12.52 24.47
CA LEU A 812 64.34 -11.12 24.13
C LEU A 812 65.62 -10.96 23.30
N PRO A 813 65.56 -10.34 22.10
CA PRO A 813 66.73 -10.06 21.28
C PRO A 813 67.84 -9.30 22.00
N LYS A 814 67.48 -8.46 22.98
CA LYS A 814 68.39 -7.66 23.81
C LYS A 814 67.87 -7.57 25.24
N SER A 815 68.79 -7.43 26.21
CA SER A 815 68.45 -7.13 27.61
C SER A 815 67.82 -5.74 27.70
N VAL A 816 66.68 -5.64 28.37
CA VAL A 816 65.87 -4.41 28.47
C VAL A 816 65.24 -4.31 29.85
N ASN A 817 65.07 -3.08 30.34
CA ASN A 817 64.47 -2.82 31.66
C ASN A 817 62.94 -2.78 31.60
N SER A 818 62.37 -2.52 30.42
CA SER A 818 60.93 -2.53 30.21
C SER A 818 60.57 -2.96 28.80
N VAL A 819 59.40 -3.60 28.68
CA VAL A 819 58.79 -4.02 27.41
C VAL A 819 57.29 -3.77 27.45
N ASN A 820 56.72 -3.48 26.28
CA ASN A 820 55.28 -3.55 26.07
C ASN A 820 54.93 -4.92 25.50
N VAL A 821 53.92 -5.54 26.08
CA VAL A 821 53.41 -6.86 25.70
C VAL A 821 52.01 -6.67 25.16
N TYR A 822 51.78 -7.14 23.95
CA TYR A 822 50.48 -7.07 23.28
C TYR A 822 50.00 -8.49 22.97
N LEU A 823 48.70 -8.72 23.17
CA LEU A 823 48.03 -9.93 22.74
C LEU A 823 47.14 -9.60 21.55
N TYR A 824 47.35 -10.28 20.43
CA TYR A 824 46.53 -10.16 19.24
C TYR A 824 45.79 -11.47 18.95
N SER A 825 44.55 -11.36 18.46
CA SER A 825 43.91 -12.44 17.72
C SER A 825 44.48 -12.50 16.30
N PRO A 826 44.81 -13.69 15.75
CA PRO A 826 45.46 -13.86 14.45
C PRO A 826 44.50 -13.65 13.26
N VAL A 827 43.88 -12.48 13.20
CA VAL A 827 42.96 -12.05 12.16
C VAL A 827 43.74 -11.45 11.00
N THR A 828 43.34 -11.75 9.76
CA THR A 828 43.89 -11.16 8.54
C THR A 828 42.87 -10.19 7.90
N PRO A 829 43.31 -9.26 7.03
CA PRO A 829 42.38 -8.40 6.29
C PRO A 829 41.33 -9.16 5.47
N GLN A 830 41.68 -10.34 4.95
CA GLN A 830 40.75 -11.20 4.22
C GLN A 830 39.68 -11.83 5.12
N ASP A 831 39.98 -12.07 6.41
CA ASP A 831 39.01 -12.61 7.36
C ASP A 831 37.89 -11.58 7.68
N VAL A 832 38.22 -10.29 7.72
CA VAL A 832 37.29 -9.22 8.15
C VAL A 832 36.58 -8.51 7.00
N GLY A 833 37.18 -8.46 5.81
CA GLY A 833 36.64 -7.66 4.70
C GLY A 833 36.74 -6.16 4.97
N ALA A 834 35.70 -5.40 4.59
CA ALA A 834 35.58 -3.98 4.92
C ALA A 834 35.50 -3.80 6.44
N SER A 835 36.40 -2.97 6.98
CA SER A 835 36.75 -3.00 8.40
C SER A 835 36.94 -1.59 8.97
N PRO A 836 36.10 -1.11 9.92
CA PRO A 836 36.31 0.14 10.65
C PRO A 836 37.52 0.14 11.60
N ILE A 837 37.97 -0.99 12.15
CA ILE A 837 39.12 -1.01 13.08
C ILE A 837 40.41 -1.32 12.31
N PRO A 838 41.45 -0.45 12.40
CA PRO A 838 42.72 -0.73 11.75
C PRO A 838 43.34 -2.05 12.24
N LEU A 839 43.52 -3.00 11.33
CA LEU A 839 44.26 -4.22 11.60
C LEU A 839 45.76 -3.95 11.57
N PHE A 840 46.45 -4.33 12.64
CA PHE A 840 47.91 -4.34 12.65
C PHE A 840 48.43 -5.55 11.87
N SER A 841 49.70 -5.54 11.48
CA SER A 841 50.36 -6.70 10.85
C SER A 841 50.31 -7.98 11.68
N TYR A 842 49.97 -7.87 12.97
CA TYR A 842 49.86 -8.97 13.93
C TYR A 842 48.42 -9.43 14.19
N GLY A 843 47.42 -8.73 13.65
CA GLY A 843 46.00 -9.05 13.77
C GLY A 843 45.20 -8.06 14.64
N PHE A 844 44.14 -8.55 15.28
CA PHE A 844 43.22 -7.75 16.09
C PHE A 844 43.70 -7.64 17.53
N LEU A 845 43.94 -6.43 18.03
CA LEU A 845 44.48 -6.21 19.38
C LEU A 845 43.44 -6.57 20.46
N ILE A 846 43.82 -7.46 21.38
CA ILE A 846 42.99 -7.89 22.51
C ILE A 846 43.39 -7.13 23.79
N HIS A 847 44.68 -7.17 24.15
CA HIS A 847 45.21 -6.55 25.37
C HIS A 847 46.59 -5.95 25.14
N SER A 848 46.90 -4.93 25.93
CA SER A 848 48.24 -4.34 26.01
C SER A 848 48.68 -4.17 27.47
N TYR A 849 49.93 -4.51 27.76
CA TYR A 849 50.53 -4.42 29.10
C TYR A 849 51.92 -3.77 29.00
N SER A 850 52.30 -2.99 30.01
CA SER A 850 53.69 -2.57 30.21
C SER A 850 54.30 -3.40 31.33
N VAL A 851 55.45 -4.01 31.08
CA VAL A 851 56.18 -4.88 32.01
C VAL A 851 57.55 -4.30 32.30
N ASN A 852 57.88 -4.11 33.57
CA ASN A 852 59.17 -3.61 34.03
C ASN A 852 60.00 -4.72 34.69
N SER A 853 61.32 -4.51 34.77
CA SER A 853 62.28 -5.44 35.36
C SER A 853 62.10 -5.70 36.86
N ASP A 854 61.42 -4.80 37.57
CA ASP A 854 61.04 -4.97 38.98
C ASP A 854 59.84 -5.92 39.18
N GLY A 855 59.29 -6.46 38.09
CA GLY A 855 58.12 -7.34 38.10
C GLY A 855 56.79 -6.61 38.22
N SER A 856 56.80 -5.26 38.28
CA SER A 856 55.58 -4.47 38.19
C SER A 856 55.02 -4.53 36.77
N ASN A 857 53.71 -4.70 36.67
CA ASN A 857 52.98 -4.56 35.42
C ASN A 857 51.82 -3.58 35.60
N SER A 858 51.55 -2.80 34.56
CA SER A 858 50.32 -2.02 34.46
C SER A 858 49.60 -2.44 33.19
N SER A 859 48.30 -2.71 33.31
CA SER A 859 47.44 -2.80 32.14
C SER A 859 47.29 -1.39 31.59
N MET A 860 47.66 -1.20 30.32
CA MET A 860 47.15 -0.06 29.60
C MET A 860 45.75 -0.47 29.13
N LEU A 861 44.73 0.09 29.77
CA LEU A 861 43.37 0.03 29.24
C LEU A 861 43.44 0.63 27.84
N THR A 862 43.38 -0.22 26.83
CA THR A 862 43.21 0.23 25.45
C THR A 862 41.76 0.71 25.34
N LEU A 863 41.51 1.96 25.73
CA LEU A 863 40.38 2.70 25.21
C LEU A 863 40.67 2.90 23.72
N ILE A 864 40.20 1.96 22.89
CA ILE A 864 39.83 2.34 21.53
C ILE A 864 38.65 3.29 21.72
N VAL A 865 38.96 4.58 21.86
CA VAL A 865 37.97 5.65 21.89
C VAL A 865 37.30 5.62 20.52
N ILE A 866 36.15 4.96 20.44
CA ILE A 866 35.16 5.25 19.41
C ILE A 866 34.66 6.67 19.74
N ALA A 867 35.29 7.67 19.12
CA ALA A 867 34.70 8.99 18.98
C ALA A 867 33.40 8.81 18.17
N GLY A 868 32.30 8.60 18.88
CA GLY A 868 30.97 8.32 18.33
C GLY A 868 29.94 7.82 19.36
N ALA A 869 30.36 7.22 20.47
CA ALA A 869 29.43 6.57 21.41
C ALA A 869 29.19 7.32 22.75
N LEU A 870 29.57 8.60 22.85
CA LEU A 870 29.42 9.40 24.07
C LEU A 870 28.25 10.42 24.03
N ILE A 871 27.21 10.13 23.27
CA ILE A 871 25.89 10.75 23.48
C ILE A 871 24.90 9.60 23.67
N ILE A 872 24.11 9.67 24.75
CA ILE A 872 23.10 8.72 25.25
C ILE A 872 23.63 7.87 26.44
N PRO A 873 23.42 8.39 27.66
CA PRO A 873 22.23 7.98 28.40
C PRO A 873 21.53 9.17 29.07
N VAL A 874 20.62 9.85 28.35
CA VAL A 874 19.65 10.79 28.97
C VAL A 874 18.22 10.60 28.44
N LEU A 875 17.99 9.84 27.36
CA LEU A 875 16.66 9.71 26.74
C LEU A 875 15.73 8.64 27.37
N GLY A 876 16.18 7.91 28.40
CA GLY A 876 15.36 6.92 29.11
C GLY A 876 14.37 7.49 30.14
N LEU A 877 14.40 8.80 30.42
CA LEU A 877 13.60 9.41 31.50
C LEU A 877 12.64 10.53 31.04
N THR A 878 12.64 10.92 29.76
CA THR A 878 11.83 12.07 29.29
C THR A 878 10.58 11.67 28.48
N VAL A 879 10.42 10.40 28.10
CA VAL A 879 9.26 9.92 27.30
C VAL A 879 7.98 9.74 28.16
N ARG A 880 8.07 9.82 29.49
CA ARG A 880 6.88 9.77 30.38
C ARG A 880 6.07 11.07 30.46
N ARG A 881 6.42 12.12 29.69
CA ARG A 881 5.76 13.44 29.78
C ARG A 881 5.06 13.96 28.52
N PHE A 882 5.03 13.19 27.43
CA PHE A 882 4.34 13.57 26.20
C PHE A 882 3.32 12.53 25.71
N LEU A 883 2.61 11.91 26.66
CA LEU A 883 1.33 11.27 26.42
C LEU A 883 0.26 11.99 27.24
N LYS A 884 -0.20 13.11 26.68
CA LYS A 884 -1.54 13.67 26.82
C LYS A 884 -1.97 14.18 25.45
#